data_AF-A0A7X9AAN6-F1
#
_entry.id   AF-A0A7X9AAN6-F1
#
_cell.length_a   1.000
_cell.length_b   1.000
_cell.length_c   1.000
_cell.angle_alpha   90.00
_cell.angle_beta   90.00
_cell.angle_gamma   90.00
#
_symmetry.space_group_name_H-M   'P 1'
#
loop_
_entity.id
_entity.type
_entity.pdbx_description
1 polymer ?
#
loop_
_entity_poly.entity_id
_entity_poly.type
_entity_poly.pdbx_seq_one_letter_code
_entity_poly.pdbx_strand_id
1 'polypeptide(L)'
;PVLDALDEKTVFGFGLSGEGRVAKINYGEKSWGTLHSLTPARAYADWSLNYDYYHSILAKALLWAARKEPDVDISEMKSIGDLLTVKIMNRGAKGKKVQLELVARDRDNDIEDRQEQQVKLAGGEQEVSFRLPTLKGGLHFLDVWVKENGKTLNWKSTSVTTTPECSIGEIVLDKESYQAGDRVSGRIALSRIPGKGSELAIRMLDHFGRVMTEEKSAPRGKEVDFSFEIKEPLSLLLTIAAELSDGKQVISELKKEFPVAWQKIDDYFFAMWVEVCDNHVGDLALKQFRELGVDFDYTRPSTERYRKAAKANLGVIPYFSASFFPGYGYSKMAQDDLVRIPCFTDPEFRATLKKRLQQDTLLNKAYSPYYSLHINGGLSPLRCITPLDLCFSPTCQKHFQEYLKKEYQSLDALNKEWGTGFQSWDEVRAMTFIQAKKHGNFAPWADHRMHMEQVFTEINCFSRDAILELAPEAVVGFDEPNVTSSYNGYDWWSLMRELDFCNPYFGKWHWRDDEQELARCFIKNRNAPRGIWFGSYWRAENFNRFIPWQSLFNGMNGVYWWVGIAARNSSTGALAPDFEPLPYFSQALEEINEIKRGIGKLLMNCARTHDKIAIYHAPYSVHAATIDAKAQLPPEKFPEESVITDCLSA
;
A
#
# COMPACT_ATOMS: atom_id res chain seq x y z
N PRO A 1 12.59 -15.87 -23.67
CA PRO A 1 11.53 -15.89 -22.63
C PRO A 1 10.52 -14.73 -22.75
N VAL A 2 10.97 -13.47 -22.65
CA VAL A 2 10.08 -12.29 -22.75
C VAL A 2 9.35 -12.23 -24.10
N LEU A 3 10.05 -12.53 -25.19
CA LEU A 3 9.47 -12.57 -26.53
C LEU A 3 8.69 -13.86 -26.81
N ASP A 4 9.05 -15.00 -26.20
CA ASP A 4 8.33 -16.28 -26.41
C ASP A 4 6.88 -16.22 -25.90
N ALA A 5 6.58 -15.30 -24.97
CA ALA A 5 5.25 -15.04 -24.45
C ALA A 5 4.45 -14.01 -25.27
N LEU A 6 5.08 -13.40 -26.28
CA LEU A 6 4.55 -12.31 -27.09
C LEU A 6 4.47 -12.78 -28.54
N ASP A 7 3.29 -12.78 -29.15
CA ASP A 7 3.18 -13.09 -30.58
C ASP A 7 3.84 -11.96 -31.40
N GLU A 8 5.04 -12.23 -31.94
CA GLU A 8 5.86 -11.25 -32.64
C GLU A 8 5.10 -10.47 -33.72
N LYS A 9 4.12 -11.10 -34.39
CA LYS A 9 3.32 -10.49 -35.45
C LYS A 9 2.28 -9.49 -34.95
N THR A 10 1.87 -9.61 -33.69
CA THR A 10 0.89 -8.70 -33.06
C THR A 10 1.55 -7.66 -32.16
N VAL A 11 2.81 -7.91 -31.76
CA VAL A 11 3.57 -7.07 -30.82
C VAL A 11 4.28 -5.92 -31.52
N PHE A 12 4.87 -6.15 -32.70
CA PHE A 12 5.60 -5.12 -33.42
C PHE A 12 4.89 -4.71 -34.70
N GLY A 13 4.73 -3.40 -34.89
CA GLY A 13 4.32 -2.80 -36.15
C GLY A 13 5.40 -1.83 -36.62
N PHE A 14 5.96 -2.07 -37.81
CA PHE A 14 6.93 -1.17 -38.43
C PHE A 14 6.33 -0.58 -39.69
N GLY A 15 6.44 0.73 -39.85
CA GLY A 15 5.88 1.43 -41.01
C GLY A 15 6.65 2.69 -41.37
N LEU A 16 6.28 3.25 -42.51
CA LEU A 16 6.75 4.55 -42.97
C LEU A 16 5.60 5.57 -42.87
N SER A 17 5.92 6.79 -42.46
CA SER A 17 5.00 7.93 -42.47
C SER A 17 5.72 9.13 -43.07
N GLY A 18 5.45 9.40 -44.35
CA GLY A 18 6.28 10.29 -45.16
C GLY A 18 7.72 9.77 -45.24
N GLU A 19 8.69 10.62 -44.91
CA GLU A 19 10.12 10.25 -44.83
C GLU A 19 10.50 9.60 -43.49
N GLY A 20 9.60 9.66 -42.50
CA GLY A 20 9.79 9.12 -41.16
C GLY A 20 9.55 7.61 -41.07
N ARG A 21 10.23 6.97 -40.12
CA ARG A 21 9.97 5.58 -39.71
C ARG A 21 9.16 5.58 -38.42
N VAL A 22 8.15 4.73 -38.35
CA VAL A 22 7.28 4.58 -37.18
C VAL A 22 7.39 3.15 -36.68
N ALA A 23 7.75 2.99 -35.41
CA ALA A 23 7.68 1.73 -34.69
C ALA A 23 6.52 1.79 -33.69
N LYS A 24 5.63 0.81 -33.77
CA LYS A 24 4.57 0.53 -32.81
C LYS A 24 4.99 -0.69 -32.00
N ILE A 25 4.99 -0.56 -30.69
CA ILE A 25 5.14 -1.67 -29.76
C ILE A 25 3.81 -1.86 -29.05
N ASN A 26 3.27 -3.07 -29.11
CA ASN A 26 2.01 -3.45 -28.52
C ASN A 26 2.24 -4.64 -27.58
N TYR A 27 2.31 -4.36 -26.28
CA TYR A 27 2.48 -5.42 -25.27
C TYR A 27 1.19 -6.20 -24.98
N GLY A 28 0.10 -5.96 -25.73
CA GLY A 28 -1.17 -6.68 -25.56
C GLY A 28 -2.01 -6.23 -24.36
N GLU A 29 -1.69 -5.09 -23.76
CA GLU A 29 -2.37 -4.61 -22.55
C GLU A 29 -3.76 -4.04 -22.86
N LYS A 30 -4.77 -4.51 -22.11
CA LYS A 30 -6.16 -4.06 -22.23
C LYS A 30 -6.45 -2.75 -21.47
N SER A 31 -5.53 -2.33 -20.62
CA SER A 31 -5.63 -1.12 -19.80
C SER A 31 -4.24 -0.53 -19.62
N TRP A 32 -4.13 0.78 -19.73
CA TRP A 32 -2.91 1.50 -19.38
C TRP A 32 -2.58 1.36 -17.89
N GLY A 33 -1.29 1.30 -17.55
CA GLY A 33 -0.82 1.37 -16.16
C GLY A 33 -1.18 2.69 -15.47
N THR A 34 -1.10 2.68 -14.13
CA THR A 34 -1.25 3.87 -13.28
C THR A 34 -0.09 4.85 -13.42
N LEU A 35 1.13 4.35 -13.66
CA LEU A 35 2.28 5.12 -14.12
C LEU A 35 2.39 5.04 -15.64
N HIS A 36 2.62 6.20 -16.28
CA HIS A 36 2.88 6.29 -17.72
C HIS A 36 4.32 5.83 -18.04
N SER A 37 4.55 4.52 -18.07
CA SER A 37 5.81 3.95 -18.59
C SER A 37 5.70 3.58 -20.07
N LEU A 38 6.83 3.56 -20.77
CA LEU A 38 6.97 3.01 -22.13
C LEU A 38 7.21 1.48 -22.12
N THR A 39 7.32 0.88 -20.93
CA THR A 39 7.34 -0.56 -20.69
C THR A 39 5.94 -1.04 -20.28
N PRO A 40 5.61 -2.34 -20.43
CA PRO A 40 4.31 -2.86 -20.02
C PRO A 40 4.05 -2.65 -18.53
N ALA A 41 2.78 -2.42 -18.19
CA ALA A 41 2.30 -2.23 -16.84
C ALA A 41 1.99 -3.54 -16.08
N ARG A 42 1.64 -4.64 -16.78
CA ARG A 42 1.15 -5.90 -16.18
C ARG A 42 1.77 -7.17 -16.75
N ALA A 43 2.53 -7.10 -17.85
CA ALA A 43 3.14 -8.27 -18.46
C ALA A 43 4.45 -8.64 -17.76
N TYR A 44 4.48 -9.78 -17.03
CA TYR A 44 5.68 -10.40 -16.45
C TYR A 44 6.64 -9.46 -15.71
N ALA A 45 6.09 -8.39 -15.12
CA ALA A 45 6.87 -7.26 -14.62
C ALA A 45 7.35 -7.43 -13.17
N ASP A 46 7.33 -8.66 -12.64
CA ASP A 46 7.80 -8.97 -11.28
C ASP A 46 9.31 -9.28 -11.23
N TRP A 47 9.95 -9.52 -12.39
CA TRP A 47 11.40 -9.71 -12.45
C TRP A 47 12.06 -8.41 -12.89
N SER A 48 13.02 -7.93 -12.08
CA SER A 48 13.85 -6.76 -12.41
C SER A 48 14.47 -6.88 -13.80
N LEU A 49 14.91 -8.08 -14.19
CA LEU A 49 15.50 -8.35 -15.50
C LEU A 49 14.56 -8.12 -16.68
N ASN A 50 13.26 -8.39 -16.51
CA ASN A 50 12.30 -8.22 -17.60
C ASN A 50 12.14 -6.74 -17.95
N TYR A 51 12.24 -5.85 -16.95
CA TYR A 51 12.23 -4.40 -17.17
C TYR A 51 13.36 -3.96 -18.10
N ASP A 52 14.58 -4.45 -17.88
CA ASP A 52 15.74 -4.18 -18.74
C ASP A 52 15.53 -4.70 -20.16
N TYR A 53 14.91 -5.87 -20.33
CA TYR A 53 14.62 -6.42 -21.66
C TYR A 53 13.50 -5.67 -22.39
N TYR A 54 12.49 -5.16 -21.69
CA TYR A 54 11.49 -4.27 -22.30
C TYR A 54 12.14 -2.95 -22.76
N HIS A 55 13.05 -2.39 -21.97
CA HIS A 55 13.84 -1.22 -22.38
C HIS A 55 14.78 -1.52 -23.55
N SER A 56 15.39 -2.70 -23.57
CA SER A 56 16.21 -3.16 -24.69
C SER A 56 15.40 -3.16 -25.99
N ILE A 57 14.18 -3.70 -25.99
CA ILE A 57 13.26 -3.69 -27.13
C ILE A 57 12.93 -2.25 -27.55
N LEU A 58 12.56 -1.39 -26.59
CA LEU A 58 12.23 0.00 -26.84
C LEU A 58 13.41 0.76 -27.46
N ALA A 59 14.62 0.60 -26.90
CA ALA A 59 15.83 1.23 -27.39
C ALA A 59 16.16 0.80 -28.83
N LYS A 60 15.99 -0.48 -29.17
CA LYS A 60 16.15 -0.98 -30.54
C LYS A 60 15.14 -0.37 -31.50
N ALA A 61 13.88 -0.28 -31.10
CA ALA A 61 12.82 0.34 -31.91
C ALA A 61 13.08 1.84 -32.13
N LEU A 62 13.57 2.56 -31.10
CA LEU A 62 13.94 3.97 -31.20
C LEU A 62 15.12 4.20 -32.15
N LEU A 63 16.18 3.39 -32.06
CA LEU A 63 17.32 3.46 -32.99
C LEU A 63 16.88 3.22 -34.43
N TRP A 64 16.02 2.22 -34.66
CA TRP A 64 15.45 1.93 -35.97
C TRP A 64 14.59 3.09 -36.51
N ALA A 65 13.69 3.63 -35.68
CA ALA A 65 12.82 4.75 -36.05
C ALA A 65 13.64 6.03 -36.36
N ALA A 66 14.73 6.25 -35.64
CA ALA A 66 15.63 7.38 -35.83
C ALA A 66 16.65 7.20 -36.97
N ARG A 67 16.70 6.04 -37.64
CA ARG A 67 17.72 5.68 -38.65
C ARG A 67 19.15 5.73 -38.08
N LYS A 68 19.30 5.32 -36.82
CA LYS A 68 20.56 5.31 -36.05
C LYS A 68 21.00 3.90 -35.68
N GLU A 69 20.61 2.91 -36.48
CA GLU A 69 21.08 1.54 -36.27
C GLU A 69 22.62 1.46 -36.41
N PRO A 70 23.30 0.68 -35.56
CA PRO A 70 24.75 0.55 -35.63
C PRO A 70 25.19 -0.26 -36.86
N ASP A 71 26.36 0.08 -37.42
CA ASP A 71 26.98 -0.68 -38.51
C ASP A 71 27.43 -2.09 -38.09
N VAL A 72 27.49 -2.36 -36.78
CA VAL A 72 27.83 -3.67 -36.22
C VAL A 72 26.58 -4.29 -35.61
N ASP A 73 26.22 -5.49 -36.06
CA ASP A 73 25.01 -6.19 -35.66
C ASP A 73 25.28 -7.61 -35.17
N ILE A 74 24.50 -8.09 -34.20
CA ILE A 74 24.58 -9.48 -33.73
C ILE A 74 23.45 -10.26 -34.41
N SER A 75 23.77 -10.93 -35.51
CA SER A 75 22.78 -11.63 -36.34
C SER A 75 22.24 -12.88 -35.64
N GLU A 76 23.08 -13.61 -34.92
CA GLU A 76 22.72 -14.87 -34.26
C GLU A 76 23.48 -15.06 -32.94
N MET A 77 22.80 -15.66 -31.96
CA MET A 77 23.41 -16.19 -30.73
C MET A 77 22.88 -17.59 -30.51
N LYS A 78 23.77 -18.58 -30.38
CA LYS A 78 23.39 -19.98 -30.22
C LYS A 78 24.24 -20.62 -29.13
N SER A 79 23.58 -21.24 -28.16
CA SER A 79 24.24 -22.02 -27.11
C SER A 79 24.14 -23.51 -27.41
N ILE A 80 25.25 -24.22 -27.40
CA ILE A 80 25.31 -25.69 -27.52
C ILE A 80 26.26 -26.21 -26.44
N GLY A 81 25.73 -26.92 -25.44
CA GLY A 81 26.53 -27.35 -24.29
C GLY A 81 27.12 -26.16 -23.54
N ASP A 82 28.44 -26.17 -23.35
CA ASP A 82 29.23 -25.12 -22.70
C ASP A 82 29.72 -24.04 -23.68
N LEU A 83 29.30 -24.06 -24.94
CA LEU A 83 29.75 -23.10 -25.95
C LEU A 83 28.63 -22.16 -26.39
N LEU A 84 28.84 -20.86 -26.22
CA LEU A 84 28.02 -19.81 -26.81
C LEU A 84 28.71 -19.28 -28.06
N THR A 85 28.06 -19.43 -29.21
CA THR A 85 28.49 -18.89 -30.49
C THR A 85 27.71 -17.63 -30.83
N VAL A 86 28.42 -16.58 -31.24
CA VAL A 86 27.89 -15.26 -31.58
C VAL A 86 28.32 -14.91 -33.00
N LYS A 87 27.35 -14.68 -33.88
CA LYS A 87 27.61 -14.18 -35.24
C LYS A 87 27.45 -12.68 -35.29
N ILE A 88 28.51 -12.01 -35.73
CA ILE A 88 28.61 -10.55 -35.78
C ILE A 88 28.74 -10.11 -37.23
N MET A 89 27.83 -9.27 -37.67
CA MET A 89 27.84 -8.64 -38.99
C MET A 89 28.42 -7.23 -38.87
N ASN A 90 29.53 -6.95 -39.55
CA ASN A 90 30.12 -5.62 -39.64
C ASN A 90 29.94 -5.02 -41.04
N ARG A 91 29.08 -4.01 -41.14
CA ARG A 91 28.80 -3.23 -42.35
C ARG A 91 29.64 -1.95 -42.45
N GLY A 92 30.43 -1.65 -41.43
CA GLY A 92 31.26 -0.45 -41.34
C GLY A 92 32.71 -0.69 -41.79
N ALA A 93 33.64 0.03 -41.17
CA ALA A 93 35.06 -0.07 -41.50
C ALA A 93 35.65 -1.47 -41.23
N LYS A 94 36.49 -1.95 -42.15
CA LYS A 94 37.23 -3.21 -41.99
C LYS A 94 38.27 -3.08 -40.88
N GLY A 95 38.42 -4.12 -40.07
CA GLY A 95 39.42 -4.15 -39.00
C GLY A 95 39.04 -3.31 -37.79
N LYS A 96 37.75 -3.01 -37.62
CA LYS A 96 37.20 -2.29 -36.47
C LYS A 96 37.52 -3.08 -35.19
N LYS A 97 38.16 -2.44 -34.22
CA LYS A 97 38.51 -3.06 -32.93
C LYS A 97 37.35 -2.85 -31.97
N VAL A 98 36.81 -3.94 -31.46
CA VAL A 98 35.71 -3.93 -30.48
C VAL A 98 36.05 -4.83 -29.31
N GLN A 99 35.46 -4.54 -28.16
CA GLN A 99 35.41 -5.43 -27.01
C GLN A 99 34.05 -6.10 -27.01
N LEU A 100 34.02 -7.43 -26.97
CA LEU A 100 32.83 -8.19 -26.66
C LEU A 100 32.81 -8.46 -25.17
N GLU A 101 31.68 -8.19 -24.52
CA GLU A 101 31.43 -8.52 -23.12
C GLU A 101 30.25 -9.47 -23.04
N LEU A 102 30.47 -10.66 -22.48
CA LEU A 102 29.43 -11.62 -22.13
C LEU A 102 29.17 -11.54 -20.62
N VAL A 103 27.90 -11.44 -20.24
CA VAL A 103 27.45 -11.68 -18.87
C VAL A 103 26.47 -12.85 -18.87
N ALA A 104 26.77 -13.87 -18.08
CA ALA A 104 25.81 -14.91 -17.72
C ALA A 104 25.23 -14.59 -16.34
N ARG A 105 23.91 -14.54 -16.25
CA ARG A 105 23.19 -14.22 -15.02
C ARG A 105 21.95 -15.08 -14.89
N ASP A 106 21.52 -15.32 -13.66
CA ASP A 106 20.31 -16.07 -13.39
C ASP A 106 19.04 -15.19 -13.48
N ARG A 107 17.90 -15.79 -13.13
CA ARG A 107 16.59 -15.12 -13.06
C ARG A 107 16.48 -14.03 -12.00
N ASP A 108 17.30 -14.06 -10.96
CA ASP A 108 17.27 -13.12 -9.84
C ASP A 108 18.30 -11.97 -10.06
N ASN A 109 18.93 -11.93 -11.26
CA ASN A 109 19.96 -10.98 -11.69
C ASN A 109 21.34 -11.18 -11.02
N ASP A 110 21.59 -12.34 -10.43
CA ASP A 110 22.90 -12.68 -9.88
C ASP A 110 23.84 -13.06 -11.03
N ILE A 111 24.99 -12.40 -11.11
CA ILE A 111 26.01 -12.65 -12.14
C ILE A 111 26.78 -13.92 -11.78
N GLU A 112 26.66 -14.94 -12.62
CA GLU A 112 27.37 -16.22 -12.47
C GLU A 112 28.71 -16.22 -13.23
N ASP A 113 28.78 -15.45 -14.33
CA ASP A 113 30.00 -15.34 -15.12
C ASP A 113 30.08 -14.02 -15.89
N ARG A 114 31.32 -13.56 -16.10
CA ARG A 114 31.62 -12.39 -16.92
C ARG A 114 32.90 -12.63 -17.72
N GLN A 115 32.79 -12.49 -19.03
CA GLN A 115 33.91 -12.66 -19.95
C GLN A 115 34.06 -11.45 -20.87
N GLU A 116 35.30 -11.10 -21.17
CA GLU A 116 35.62 -10.04 -22.11
C GLU A 116 36.61 -10.54 -23.18
N GLN A 117 36.37 -10.20 -24.43
CA GLN A 117 37.21 -10.57 -25.56
C GLN A 117 37.45 -9.37 -26.47
N GLN A 118 38.71 -9.07 -26.77
CA GLN A 118 39.08 -8.07 -27.78
C GLN A 118 39.03 -8.71 -29.17
N VAL A 119 38.20 -8.18 -30.05
CA VAL A 119 37.98 -8.73 -31.40
C VAL A 119 38.23 -7.65 -32.45
N LYS A 120 38.99 -8.01 -33.47
CA LYS A 120 39.15 -7.20 -34.68
C LYS A 120 38.16 -7.69 -35.72
N LEU A 121 37.06 -6.97 -35.91
CA LEU A 121 36.00 -7.35 -36.84
C LEU A 121 36.45 -7.18 -38.29
N ALA A 122 36.38 -8.27 -39.05
CA ALA A 122 36.46 -8.22 -40.51
C ALA A 122 35.24 -7.46 -41.08
N GLY A 123 35.25 -7.16 -42.39
CA GLY A 123 34.03 -6.72 -43.06
C GLY A 123 33.16 -7.93 -43.40
N GLY A 124 31.84 -7.84 -43.20
CA GLY A 124 30.91 -8.96 -43.38
C GLY A 124 30.64 -9.72 -42.07
N GLU A 125 30.23 -10.98 -42.19
CA GLU A 125 29.92 -11.82 -41.03
C GLU A 125 31.19 -12.48 -40.46
N GLN A 126 31.29 -12.49 -39.14
CA GLN A 126 32.33 -13.17 -38.40
C GLN A 126 31.73 -13.87 -37.18
N GLU A 127 32.22 -15.07 -36.89
CA GLU A 127 31.82 -15.85 -35.72
C GLU A 127 32.82 -15.69 -34.58
N VAL A 128 32.32 -15.53 -33.36
CA VAL A 128 33.10 -15.48 -32.12
C VAL A 128 32.44 -16.39 -31.08
N SER A 129 33.22 -17.01 -30.20
CA SER A 129 32.69 -17.95 -29.22
C SER A 129 33.18 -17.65 -27.80
N PHE A 130 32.30 -17.95 -26.83
CA PHE A 130 32.56 -17.91 -25.40
C PHE A 130 32.35 -19.31 -24.81
N ARG A 131 33.20 -19.69 -23.85
CA ARG A 131 33.00 -20.93 -23.08
C ARG A 131 32.30 -20.61 -21.78
N LEU A 132 31.06 -21.07 -21.63
CA LEU A 132 30.28 -20.92 -20.42
C LEU A 132 30.85 -21.81 -19.31
N PRO A 133 30.92 -21.33 -18.06
CA PRO A 133 31.21 -22.19 -16.92
C PRO A 133 30.03 -23.14 -16.70
N THR A 134 30.17 -24.05 -15.74
CA THR A 134 29.00 -24.81 -15.30
C THR A 134 28.09 -23.87 -14.51
N LEU A 135 26.89 -23.65 -15.02
CA LEU A 135 25.87 -22.79 -14.42
C LEU A 135 25.03 -23.60 -13.43
N LYS A 136 24.48 -22.95 -12.40
CA LYS A 136 23.56 -23.62 -11.46
C LYS A 136 22.30 -24.07 -12.18
N GLY A 137 21.48 -24.93 -11.59
CA GLY A 137 20.23 -25.36 -12.22
C GLY A 137 19.22 -24.23 -12.37
N GLY A 138 18.68 -24.02 -13.58
CA GLY A 138 17.61 -23.06 -13.81
C GLY A 138 17.67 -22.35 -15.16
N LEU A 139 16.96 -21.22 -15.24
CA LEU A 139 16.99 -20.33 -16.40
C LEU A 139 18.11 -19.30 -16.22
N HIS A 140 18.95 -19.18 -17.25
CA HIS A 140 20.03 -18.21 -17.31
C HIS A 140 19.88 -17.33 -18.54
N PHE A 141 20.27 -16.08 -18.39
CA PHE A 141 20.33 -15.11 -19.45
C PHE A 141 21.79 -14.87 -19.84
N LEU A 142 22.04 -14.89 -21.14
CA LEU A 142 23.35 -14.66 -21.74
C LEU A 142 23.27 -13.36 -22.53
N ASP A 143 23.83 -12.30 -21.99
CA ASP A 143 23.83 -10.98 -22.61
C ASP A 143 25.20 -10.69 -23.21
N VAL A 144 25.23 -10.30 -24.48
CA VAL A 144 26.46 -9.91 -25.18
C VAL A 144 26.38 -8.45 -25.62
N TRP A 145 27.34 -7.64 -25.17
CA TRP A 145 27.56 -6.27 -25.65
C TRP A 145 28.76 -6.21 -26.59
N VAL A 146 28.63 -5.43 -27.66
CA VAL A 146 29.74 -4.99 -28.51
C VAL A 146 30.08 -3.56 -28.12
N LYS A 147 31.29 -3.34 -27.60
CA LYS A 147 31.77 -2.04 -27.14
C LYS A 147 32.92 -1.51 -28.00
N GLU A 148 32.93 -0.21 -28.23
CA GLU A 148 34.04 0.52 -28.85
C GLU A 148 34.38 1.74 -27.98
N ASN A 149 35.64 1.83 -27.54
CA ASN A 149 36.11 2.92 -26.69
C ASN A 149 35.22 3.15 -25.45
N GLY A 150 34.78 2.07 -24.80
CA GLY A 150 33.90 2.10 -23.63
C GLY A 150 32.42 2.38 -23.90
N LYS A 151 32.03 2.65 -25.16
CA LYS A 151 30.63 2.89 -25.55
C LYS A 151 30.02 1.63 -26.16
N THR A 152 28.77 1.34 -25.81
CA THR A 152 28.01 0.24 -26.43
C THR A 152 27.63 0.60 -27.87
N LEU A 153 28.13 -0.17 -28.83
CA LEU A 153 27.71 -0.10 -30.24
C LEU A 153 26.41 -0.87 -30.45
N ASN A 154 26.34 -2.09 -29.92
CA ASN A 154 25.18 -2.97 -30.06
C ASN A 154 25.15 -4.01 -28.94
N TRP A 155 24.01 -4.68 -28.75
CA TRP A 155 23.82 -5.74 -27.76
C TRP A 155 22.76 -6.74 -28.22
N LYS A 156 22.81 -7.96 -27.67
CA LYS A 156 21.80 -9.00 -27.86
C LYS A 156 21.80 -9.96 -26.68
N SER A 157 20.64 -10.51 -26.37
CA SER A 157 20.44 -11.43 -25.26
C SER A 157 19.84 -12.73 -25.77
N THR A 158 20.21 -13.85 -25.15
CA THR A 158 19.55 -15.14 -25.30
C THR A 158 19.41 -15.80 -23.92
N SER A 159 18.80 -16.97 -23.87
CA SER A 159 18.66 -17.73 -22.62
C SER A 159 19.00 -19.19 -22.81
N VAL A 160 19.51 -19.81 -21.75
CA VAL A 160 19.74 -21.26 -21.65
C VAL A 160 19.09 -21.77 -20.37
N THR A 161 18.59 -23.00 -20.40
CA THR A 161 18.10 -23.68 -19.20
C THR A 161 18.97 -24.88 -18.91
N THR A 162 19.51 -24.93 -17.70
CA THR A 162 20.33 -26.05 -17.21
C THR A 162 19.50 -26.90 -16.25
N THR A 163 19.70 -28.21 -16.33
CA THR A 163 19.01 -29.17 -15.46
C THR A 163 20.07 -29.93 -14.69
N PRO A 164 20.21 -29.70 -13.38
CA PRO A 164 21.18 -30.42 -12.57
C PRO A 164 20.66 -31.84 -12.29
N GLU A 165 21.57 -32.77 -11.98
CA GLU A 165 21.18 -34.15 -11.65
C GLU A 165 20.32 -34.23 -10.38
N CYS A 166 20.60 -33.37 -9.40
CA CYS A 166 19.85 -33.20 -8.17
C CYS A 166 19.53 -31.72 -7.97
N SER A 167 18.32 -31.44 -7.52
CA SER A 167 17.79 -30.10 -7.32
C SER A 167 16.97 -30.01 -6.05
N ILE A 168 16.87 -28.80 -5.51
CA ILE A 168 15.94 -28.45 -4.45
C ILE A 168 14.57 -28.21 -5.09
N GLY A 169 13.60 -29.05 -4.78
CA GLY A 169 12.25 -28.98 -5.33
C GLY A 169 11.37 -27.98 -4.58
N GLU A 170 11.41 -28.00 -3.25
CA GLU A 170 10.54 -27.17 -2.41
C GLU A 170 11.15 -26.89 -1.03
N ILE A 171 10.78 -25.74 -0.46
CA ILE A 171 10.96 -25.40 0.95
C ILE A 171 9.57 -25.27 1.57
N VAL A 172 9.23 -26.16 2.50
CA VAL A 172 7.95 -26.14 3.23
C VAL A 172 8.22 -25.64 4.63
N LEU A 173 7.43 -24.66 5.08
CA LEU A 173 7.48 -24.11 6.42
C LEU A 173 6.27 -24.62 7.22
N ASP A 174 6.39 -24.69 8.54
CA ASP A 174 5.30 -25.15 9.43
C ASP A 174 4.17 -24.12 9.57
N LYS A 175 4.48 -22.83 9.41
CA LYS A 175 3.52 -21.72 9.39
C LYS A 175 3.73 -20.79 8.20
N GLU A 176 2.69 -20.03 7.89
CA GLU A 176 2.70 -18.99 6.84
C GLU A 176 3.34 -17.66 7.30
N SER A 177 3.36 -17.40 8.61
CA SER A 177 3.90 -16.16 9.20
C SER A 177 4.36 -16.41 10.63
N TYR A 178 5.24 -15.55 11.13
CA TYR A 178 5.88 -15.70 12.44
C TYR A 178 5.97 -14.35 13.16
N GLN A 179 6.34 -14.43 14.44
CA GLN A 179 6.65 -13.29 15.28
C GLN A 179 8.14 -13.28 15.66
N ALA A 180 8.65 -12.13 16.11
CA ALA A 180 9.98 -12.07 16.70
C ALA A 180 10.05 -13.02 17.92
N GLY A 181 11.09 -13.84 18.01
CA GLY A 181 11.24 -14.88 19.03
C GLY A 181 10.60 -16.23 18.69
N ASP A 182 9.79 -16.33 17.63
CA ASP A 182 9.27 -17.62 17.18
C ASP A 182 10.40 -18.53 16.64
N ARG A 183 10.13 -19.84 16.63
CA ARG A 183 10.93 -20.82 15.90
C ARG A 183 10.30 -21.12 14.55
N VAL A 184 11.05 -20.90 13.47
CA VAL A 184 10.71 -21.32 12.11
C VAL A 184 11.18 -22.75 11.94
N SER A 185 10.26 -23.66 11.62
CA SER A 185 10.62 -25.05 11.35
C SER A 185 10.11 -25.46 9.97
N GLY A 186 10.82 -26.37 9.32
CA GLY A 186 10.45 -26.73 7.96
C GLY A 186 11.27 -27.86 7.41
N ARG A 187 11.05 -28.13 6.12
CA ARG A 187 11.75 -29.17 5.38
C ARG A 187 12.15 -28.71 3.99
N ILE A 188 13.32 -29.17 3.56
CA ILE A 188 13.84 -29.01 2.21
C ILE A 188 13.61 -30.33 1.48
N ALA A 189 12.84 -30.30 0.39
CA ALA A 189 12.60 -31.45 -0.47
C ALA A 189 13.58 -31.44 -1.65
N LEU A 190 14.34 -32.52 -1.82
CA LEU A 190 15.29 -32.74 -2.91
C LEU A 190 14.70 -33.69 -3.96
N SER A 191 14.95 -33.43 -5.24
CA SER A 191 14.44 -34.26 -6.34
C SER A 191 14.94 -35.70 -6.28
N ARG A 192 16.12 -35.92 -5.70
CA ARG A 192 16.70 -37.23 -5.39
C ARG A 192 17.73 -37.12 -4.28
N ILE A 193 18.25 -38.25 -3.82
CA ILE A 193 19.37 -38.28 -2.87
C ILE A 193 20.62 -37.76 -3.60
N PRO A 194 21.30 -36.71 -3.10
CA PRO A 194 22.51 -36.17 -3.72
C PRO A 194 23.67 -37.18 -3.74
N GLY A 195 24.65 -36.91 -4.61
CA GLY A 195 25.87 -37.71 -4.70
C GLY A 195 26.75 -37.60 -3.45
N LYS A 196 27.69 -38.55 -3.27
CA LYS A 196 28.68 -38.44 -2.19
C LYS A 196 29.52 -37.17 -2.38
N GLY A 197 29.69 -36.40 -1.30
CA GLY A 197 30.42 -35.13 -1.32
C GLY A 197 29.53 -33.90 -1.51
N SER A 198 28.22 -34.08 -1.73
CA SER A 198 27.28 -32.96 -1.74
C SER A 198 27.07 -32.38 -0.35
N GLU A 199 26.87 -31.07 -0.30
CA GLU A 199 26.57 -30.29 0.91
C GLU A 199 25.32 -29.45 0.66
N LEU A 200 24.40 -29.42 1.63
CA LEU A 200 23.25 -28.53 1.66
C LEU A 200 23.49 -27.47 2.73
N ALA A 201 23.53 -26.20 2.32
CA ALA A 201 23.53 -25.05 3.23
C ALA A 201 22.11 -24.48 3.31
N ILE A 202 21.59 -24.31 4.52
CA ILE A 202 20.30 -23.69 4.80
C ILE A 202 20.55 -22.44 5.63
N ARG A 203 20.18 -21.27 5.13
CA ARG A 203 20.36 -19.98 5.79
C ARG A 203 19.00 -19.32 6.04
N MET A 204 18.85 -18.69 7.20
CA MET A 204 17.81 -17.69 7.41
C MET A 204 18.42 -16.30 7.22
N LEU A 205 17.88 -15.55 6.27
CA LEU A 205 18.34 -14.21 5.90
C LEU A 205 17.25 -13.19 6.24
N ASP A 206 17.67 -12.00 6.67
CA ASP A 206 16.79 -10.84 6.59
C ASP A 206 16.83 -10.17 5.22
N HIS A 207 15.96 -9.19 5.00
CA HIS A 207 15.84 -8.52 3.71
C HIS A 207 17.10 -7.73 3.31
N PHE A 208 17.96 -7.38 4.28
CA PHE A 208 19.22 -6.69 4.02
C PHE A 208 20.35 -7.63 3.62
N GLY A 209 20.07 -8.93 3.49
CA GLY A 209 21.05 -9.96 3.18
C GLY A 209 21.90 -10.39 4.38
N ARG A 210 21.55 -9.97 5.61
CA ARG A 210 22.24 -10.44 6.81
C ARG A 210 21.88 -11.89 7.06
N VAL A 211 22.89 -12.76 7.13
CA VAL A 211 22.73 -14.15 7.57
C VAL A 211 22.45 -14.14 9.07
N MET A 212 21.22 -14.45 9.44
CA MET A 212 20.81 -14.54 10.85
C MET A 212 21.26 -15.86 11.47
N THR A 213 21.18 -16.95 10.71
CA THR A 213 21.70 -18.27 11.09
C THR A 213 21.96 -19.11 9.85
N GLU A 214 22.86 -20.08 9.97
CA GLU A 214 23.22 -21.03 8.92
C GLU A 214 23.40 -22.43 9.50
N GLU A 215 22.92 -23.43 8.79
CA GLU A 215 23.24 -24.84 9.01
C GLU A 215 23.77 -25.46 7.72
N LYS A 216 24.84 -26.25 7.81
CA LYS A 216 25.39 -27.02 6.70
C LYS A 216 25.39 -28.50 7.05
N SER A 217 24.88 -29.32 6.15
CA SER A 217 24.85 -30.76 6.35
C SER A 217 25.00 -31.51 5.03
N ALA A 218 25.52 -32.73 5.10
CA ALA A 218 25.50 -33.65 3.97
C ALA A 218 24.13 -34.36 3.94
N PRO A 219 23.29 -34.15 2.90
CA PRO A 219 21.94 -34.71 2.86
C PRO A 219 21.98 -36.24 2.82
N ARG A 220 21.35 -36.89 3.80
CA ARG A 220 21.27 -38.36 3.88
C ARG A 220 20.03 -38.96 3.22
N GLY A 221 19.05 -38.12 2.91
CA GLY A 221 17.77 -38.49 2.31
C GLY A 221 17.30 -37.44 1.31
N LYS A 222 16.08 -37.65 0.79
CA LYS A 222 15.41 -36.67 -0.09
C LYS A 222 14.78 -35.51 0.67
N GLU A 223 14.71 -35.60 1.99
CA GLU A 223 14.09 -34.59 2.84
C GLU A 223 15.08 -34.26 3.95
N VAL A 224 15.27 -32.96 4.18
CA VAL A 224 16.14 -32.44 5.24
C VAL A 224 15.34 -31.45 6.06
N ASP A 225 15.12 -31.76 7.33
CA ASP A 225 14.41 -30.87 8.24
C ASP A 225 15.36 -29.82 8.80
N PHE A 226 14.83 -28.65 9.14
CA PHE A 226 15.57 -27.55 9.78
C PHE A 226 14.71 -26.84 10.82
N SER A 227 15.36 -26.15 11.77
CA SER A 227 14.67 -25.33 12.77
C SER A 227 15.54 -24.17 13.26
N PHE A 228 15.07 -22.95 13.06
CA PHE A 228 15.77 -21.72 13.41
C PHE A 228 14.94 -20.83 14.33
N GLU A 229 15.60 -20.08 15.21
CA GLU A 229 14.97 -19.10 16.10
C GLU A 229 15.08 -17.70 15.49
N ILE A 230 13.98 -16.94 15.42
CA ILE A 230 13.98 -15.56 14.91
C ILE A 230 14.46 -14.62 16.00
N LYS A 231 15.75 -14.33 16.03
CA LYS A 231 16.36 -13.36 16.95
C LYS A 231 16.50 -12.00 16.28
N GLU A 232 15.85 -10.98 16.84
CA GLU A 232 16.00 -9.57 16.44
C GLU A 232 15.87 -9.35 14.91
N PRO A 233 14.68 -9.63 14.34
CA PRO A 233 14.45 -9.38 12.92
C PRO A 233 14.47 -7.88 12.66
N LEU A 234 15.31 -7.44 11.72
CA LEU A 234 15.39 -6.04 11.28
C LEU A 234 14.49 -5.75 10.07
N SER A 235 13.88 -6.78 9.50
CA SER A 235 12.98 -6.66 8.37
C SER A 235 11.69 -7.45 8.56
N LEU A 236 10.65 -6.99 7.85
CA LEU A 236 9.31 -7.58 7.82
C LEU A 236 9.22 -8.89 7.04
N LEU A 237 10.18 -9.12 6.15
CA LEU A 237 10.25 -10.31 5.33
C LEU A 237 11.61 -10.97 5.57
N LEU A 238 11.57 -12.24 5.98
CA LEU A 238 12.76 -13.08 6.10
C LEU A 238 12.73 -14.14 5.00
N THR A 239 13.88 -14.74 4.75
CA THR A 239 14.05 -15.76 3.70
C THR A 239 14.75 -16.98 4.25
N ILE A 240 14.19 -18.16 4.01
CA ILE A 240 14.97 -19.40 4.03
C ILE A 240 15.61 -19.58 2.65
N ALA A 241 16.93 -19.52 2.58
CA ALA A 241 17.72 -19.79 1.39
C ALA A 241 18.39 -21.16 1.56
N ALA A 242 18.11 -22.07 0.62
CA ALA A 242 18.73 -23.38 0.56
C ALA A 242 19.62 -23.46 -0.68
N GLU A 243 20.89 -23.85 -0.48
CA GLU A 243 21.88 -24.03 -1.53
C GLU A 243 22.43 -25.46 -1.48
N LEU A 244 22.29 -26.19 -2.58
CA LEU A 244 22.86 -27.51 -2.75
C LEU A 244 24.11 -27.42 -3.62
N SER A 245 25.23 -27.90 -3.09
CA SER A 245 26.50 -28.02 -3.80
C SER A 245 26.86 -29.48 -4.07
N ASP A 246 27.59 -29.72 -5.17
CA ASP A 246 28.23 -31.00 -5.48
C ASP A 246 29.67 -31.13 -4.92
N GLY A 247 30.07 -30.19 -4.05
CA GLY A 247 31.42 -30.09 -3.48
C GLY A 247 32.41 -29.31 -4.35
N LYS A 248 32.01 -28.89 -5.56
CA LYS A 248 32.79 -27.99 -6.42
C LYS A 248 32.09 -26.66 -6.63
N GLN A 249 30.77 -26.69 -6.80
CA GLN A 249 29.96 -25.51 -7.08
C GLN A 249 28.53 -25.69 -6.58
N VAL A 250 27.76 -24.60 -6.59
CA VAL A 250 26.32 -24.65 -6.31
C VAL A 250 25.60 -25.17 -7.56
N ILE A 251 24.82 -26.24 -7.39
CA ILE A 251 24.08 -26.88 -8.49
C ILE A 251 22.59 -26.59 -8.43
N SER A 252 22.07 -26.19 -7.27
CA SER A 252 20.67 -25.81 -7.10
C SER A 252 20.52 -24.85 -5.94
N GLU A 253 19.61 -23.89 -6.09
CA GLU A 253 19.28 -22.92 -5.07
C GLU A 253 17.76 -22.74 -5.05
N LEU A 254 17.19 -22.56 -3.86
CA LEU A 254 15.80 -22.16 -3.71
C LEU A 254 15.65 -21.23 -2.53
N LYS A 255 14.85 -20.18 -2.70
CA LYS A 255 14.51 -19.21 -1.65
C LYS A 255 13.03 -19.27 -1.36
N LYS A 256 12.68 -19.23 -0.06
CA LYS A 256 11.30 -19.10 0.41
C LYS A 256 11.22 -17.95 1.39
N GLU A 257 10.51 -16.91 0.96
CA GLU A 257 10.20 -15.76 1.79
C GLU A 257 9.03 -16.08 2.73
N PHE A 258 9.05 -15.50 3.93
CA PHE A 258 7.94 -15.53 4.88
C PHE A 258 7.90 -14.22 5.69
N PRO A 259 6.70 -13.71 5.99
CA PRO A 259 6.55 -12.49 6.77
C PRO A 259 6.78 -12.75 8.27
N VAL A 260 7.36 -11.73 8.91
CA VAL A 260 7.46 -11.62 10.36
C VAL A 260 6.72 -10.35 10.76
N ALA A 261 5.60 -10.51 11.49
CA ALA A 261 4.71 -9.41 11.82
C ALA A 261 5.43 -8.36 12.69
N TRP A 262 5.28 -7.08 12.32
CA TRP A 262 5.87 -5.96 13.06
C TRP A 262 5.28 -5.84 14.46
N GLN A 263 6.12 -5.67 15.49
CA GLN A 263 5.63 -5.79 16.86
C GLN A 263 5.42 -4.48 17.64
N LYS A 264 5.88 -3.30 17.18
CA LYS A 264 5.52 -2.03 17.85
C LYS A 264 5.95 -0.77 17.12
N ILE A 265 5.17 0.31 17.24
CA ILE A 265 5.67 1.67 16.97
C ILE A 265 6.43 2.14 18.21
N ASP A 266 7.75 2.28 18.10
CA ASP A 266 8.64 2.68 19.20
C ASP A 266 9.35 4.03 18.96
N ASP A 267 9.12 4.64 17.80
CA ASP A 267 9.56 5.97 17.41
C ASP A 267 8.48 6.68 16.59
N TYR A 268 8.70 7.96 16.30
CA TYR A 268 7.80 8.76 15.48
C TYR A 268 7.73 8.17 14.07
N PHE A 269 6.55 7.74 13.62
CA PHE A 269 6.42 7.05 12.35
C PHE A 269 5.98 7.98 11.23
N PHE A 270 6.31 7.57 10.01
CA PHE A 270 5.77 8.17 8.80
C PHE A 270 4.98 7.13 8.00
N ALA A 271 3.67 7.31 7.92
CA ALA A 271 2.79 6.52 7.07
C ALA A 271 2.42 7.29 5.81
N MET A 272 2.15 6.59 4.72
CA MET A 272 1.80 7.22 3.47
C MET A 272 0.83 6.35 2.68
N TRP A 273 -0.19 6.98 2.09
CA TRP A 273 -1.03 6.33 1.11
C TRP A 273 -0.23 6.13 -0.18
N VAL A 274 0.13 4.88 -0.50
CA VAL A 274 0.92 4.57 -1.67
C VAL A 274 0.07 3.93 -2.76
N GLU A 275 -0.23 4.71 -3.80
CA GLU A 275 -0.82 4.19 -5.04
C GLU A 275 0.28 3.84 -6.03
N VAL A 276 1.03 2.77 -5.76
CA VAL A 276 1.99 2.24 -6.75
C VAL A 276 1.28 1.44 -7.84
N CYS A 277 1.93 1.33 -9.00
CA CYS A 277 1.59 0.34 -10.00
C CYS A 277 2.04 -1.06 -9.56
N ASP A 278 1.26 -2.07 -9.93
CA ASP A 278 1.55 -3.48 -9.63
C ASP A 278 2.65 -4.02 -10.59
N ASN A 279 3.84 -3.41 -10.61
CA ASN A 279 4.99 -3.81 -11.43
C ASN A 279 6.34 -3.36 -10.83
N HIS A 280 7.46 -3.71 -11.48
CA HIS A 280 8.81 -3.37 -11.04
C HIS A 280 9.04 -1.88 -10.73
N VAL A 281 8.44 -0.95 -11.49
CA VAL A 281 8.56 0.49 -11.24
C VAL A 281 7.88 0.85 -9.91
N GLY A 282 6.79 0.19 -9.57
CA GLY A 282 6.15 0.29 -8.26
C GLY A 282 7.06 -0.22 -7.14
N ASP A 283 7.77 -1.33 -7.36
CA ASP A 283 8.73 -1.87 -6.37
C ASP A 283 9.89 -0.89 -6.11
N LEU A 284 10.41 -0.26 -7.17
CA LEU A 284 11.44 0.78 -7.05
C LEU A 284 10.93 2.00 -6.28
N ALA A 285 9.69 2.42 -6.53
CA ALA A 285 9.10 3.54 -5.80
C ALA A 285 8.91 3.22 -4.31
N LEU A 286 8.42 2.03 -3.97
CA LEU A 286 8.29 1.60 -2.57
C LEU A 286 9.65 1.60 -1.87
N LYS A 287 10.71 1.11 -2.54
CA LYS A 287 12.07 1.18 -2.03
C LYS A 287 12.54 2.63 -1.83
N GLN A 288 12.31 3.51 -2.80
CA GLN A 288 12.64 4.92 -2.68
C GLN A 288 11.94 5.57 -1.48
N PHE A 289 10.66 5.26 -1.26
CA PHE A 289 9.94 5.77 -0.11
C PHE A 289 10.53 5.29 1.22
N ARG A 290 10.93 4.02 1.31
CA ARG A 290 11.64 3.52 2.49
C ARG A 290 12.94 4.27 2.73
N GLU A 291 13.74 4.48 1.68
CA GLU A 291 15.02 5.21 1.75
C GLU A 291 14.83 6.68 2.19
N LEU A 292 13.72 7.31 1.82
CA LEU A 292 13.36 8.67 2.22
C LEU A 292 12.82 8.78 3.66
N GLY A 293 12.59 7.64 4.34
CA GLY A 293 12.18 7.60 5.73
C GLY A 293 10.70 7.27 5.96
N VAL A 294 9.97 6.78 4.96
CA VAL A 294 8.62 6.22 5.15
C VAL A 294 8.73 4.88 5.88
N ASP A 295 7.84 4.67 6.85
CA ASP A 295 7.79 3.45 7.67
C ASP A 295 6.59 2.57 7.33
N PHE A 296 5.46 3.16 6.95
CA PHE A 296 4.23 2.41 6.69
C PHE A 296 3.61 2.75 5.33
N ASP A 297 3.27 1.70 4.57
CA ASP A 297 2.35 1.77 3.44
C ASP A 297 0.90 1.70 3.95
N TYR A 298 0.15 2.76 3.65
CA TYR A 298 -1.28 2.81 3.87
C TYR A 298 -1.99 2.36 2.59
N THR A 299 -2.50 1.12 2.59
CA THR A 299 -3.02 0.49 1.36
C THR A 299 -4.23 -0.40 1.61
N ARG A 300 -4.90 -0.76 0.52
CA ARG A 300 -6.03 -1.72 0.57
C ARG A 300 -5.53 -3.14 0.79
N PRO A 301 -6.29 -3.98 1.52
CA PRO A 301 -6.00 -5.40 1.64
C PRO A 301 -5.76 -6.07 0.29
N SER A 302 -4.55 -6.62 0.12
CA SER A 302 -4.13 -7.38 -1.05
C SER A 302 -2.84 -8.13 -0.71
N THR A 303 -2.83 -9.44 -0.94
CA THR A 303 -1.65 -10.29 -0.74
C THR A 303 -0.44 -9.77 -1.51
N GLU A 304 -0.64 -9.32 -2.74
CA GLU A 304 0.44 -8.82 -3.59
C GLU A 304 1.03 -7.52 -3.03
N ARG A 305 0.18 -6.58 -2.63
CA ARG A 305 0.62 -5.29 -2.09
C ARG A 305 1.33 -5.45 -0.76
N TYR A 306 0.79 -6.27 0.14
CA TYR A 306 1.44 -6.56 1.42
C TYR A 306 2.80 -7.20 1.24
N ARG A 307 2.93 -8.15 0.30
CA ARG A 307 4.23 -8.73 -0.03
C ARG A 307 5.20 -7.68 -0.60
N LYS A 308 4.75 -6.80 -1.51
CA LYS A 308 5.58 -5.73 -2.08
C LYS A 308 6.02 -4.70 -1.03
N ALA A 309 5.12 -4.27 -0.15
CA ALA A 309 5.45 -3.40 0.97
C ALA A 309 6.46 -4.05 1.92
N ALA A 310 6.23 -5.32 2.32
CA ALA A 310 7.15 -6.06 3.18
C ALA A 310 8.53 -6.26 2.52
N LYS A 311 8.58 -6.49 1.19
CA LYS A 311 9.82 -6.51 0.41
C LYS A 311 10.52 -5.16 0.41
N ALA A 312 9.82 -4.04 0.37
CA ALA A 312 10.43 -2.72 0.53
C ALA A 312 10.74 -2.38 2.01
N ASN A 313 10.50 -3.33 2.93
CA ASN A 313 10.59 -3.14 4.38
C ASN A 313 9.74 -1.98 4.91
N LEU A 314 8.55 -1.80 4.31
CA LEU A 314 7.50 -0.90 4.77
C LEU A 314 6.47 -1.71 5.55
N GLY A 315 6.18 -1.28 6.78
CA GLY A 315 5.05 -1.79 7.56
C GLY A 315 3.73 -1.48 6.85
N VAL A 316 2.64 -2.10 7.29
CA VAL A 316 1.34 -1.89 6.65
C VAL A 316 0.33 -1.37 7.66
N ILE A 317 -0.39 -0.31 7.30
CA ILE A 317 -1.61 0.13 7.98
C ILE A 317 -2.74 0.02 6.96
N PRO A 318 -3.59 -1.01 7.04
CA PRO A 318 -4.50 -1.33 5.96
C PRO A 318 -5.82 -0.58 6.05
N TYR A 319 -6.35 -0.22 4.88
CA TYR A 319 -7.65 0.41 4.71
C TYR A 319 -8.78 -0.63 4.61
N PHE A 320 -9.47 -0.92 5.72
CA PHE A 320 -10.38 -2.08 5.84
C PHE A 320 -11.83 -1.82 5.45
N SER A 321 -12.41 -0.67 5.80
CA SER A 321 -13.88 -0.54 5.82
C SER A 321 -14.50 0.28 4.70
N ALA A 322 -14.00 0.20 3.46
CA ALA A 322 -14.56 0.95 2.30
C ALA A 322 -16.10 0.88 2.12
N SER A 323 -16.74 -0.13 2.70
CA SER A 323 -18.19 -0.35 2.70
C SER A 323 -19.03 0.72 3.42
N PHE A 324 -18.48 1.63 4.23
CA PHE A 324 -19.31 2.71 4.83
C PHE A 324 -19.50 3.91 3.90
N PHE A 325 -18.85 3.97 2.74
CA PHE A 325 -19.02 5.11 1.85
C PHE A 325 -20.35 4.97 1.10
N PRO A 326 -21.31 5.87 1.31
CA PRO A 326 -22.64 5.70 0.73
C PRO A 326 -22.67 6.07 -0.77
N GLY A 327 -21.60 6.67 -1.32
CA GLY A 327 -21.52 7.09 -2.72
C GLY A 327 -21.92 8.56 -2.95
N TYR A 328 -21.75 9.04 -4.18
CA TYR A 328 -22.05 10.43 -4.58
C TYR A 328 -23.54 10.69 -4.90
N GLY A 329 -24.40 9.67 -4.84
CA GLY A 329 -25.81 9.73 -5.27
C GLY A 329 -26.77 10.50 -4.36
N TYR A 330 -26.32 10.95 -3.19
CA TYR A 330 -27.18 11.54 -2.15
C TYR A 330 -27.55 13.00 -2.39
N SER A 331 -26.91 13.67 -3.35
CA SER A 331 -27.22 15.06 -3.71
C SER A 331 -28.60 15.24 -4.36
N LYS A 332 -29.42 14.18 -4.42
CA LYS A 332 -30.73 14.13 -5.08
C LYS A 332 -31.84 13.51 -4.22
N MET A 333 -31.58 13.16 -2.96
CA MET A 333 -32.61 12.53 -2.11
C MET A 333 -33.67 13.56 -1.70
N ALA A 334 -34.93 13.21 -1.90
CA ALA A 334 -36.04 13.99 -1.40
C ALA A 334 -36.15 13.83 0.12
N GLN A 335 -36.74 14.82 0.81
CA GLN A 335 -36.82 14.85 2.28
C GLN A 335 -37.65 13.71 2.88
N ASP A 336 -38.45 13.03 2.06
CA ASP A 336 -39.27 11.86 2.34
C ASP A 336 -38.58 10.52 2.04
N ASP A 337 -37.40 10.52 1.41
CA ASP A 337 -36.63 9.33 1.06
C ASP A 337 -35.24 9.35 1.72
N LEU A 338 -35.19 9.58 3.04
CA LEU A 338 -33.94 9.72 3.82
C LEU A 338 -33.41 8.37 4.34
N VAL A 339 -33.26 7.39 3.44
CA VAL A 339 -32.69 6.08 3.75
C VAL A 339 -31.20 6.04 3.44
N ARG A 340 -30.39 5.70 4.45
CA ARG A 340 -28.96 5.44 4.26
C ARG A 340 -28.76 4.09 3.56
N ILE A 341 -27.92 4.09 2.54
CA ILE A 341 -27.49 2.95 1.72
C ILE A 341 -25.95 2.87 1.78
N PRO A 342 -25.38 1.85 2.44
CA PRO A 342 -26.08 0.84 3.24
C PRO A 342 -26.59 1.39 4.58
N CYS A 343 -27.68 0.83 5.09
CA CYS A 343 -28.14 1.14 6.45
C CYS A 343 -27.35 0.33 7.49
N PHE A 344 -26.83 0.99 8.51
CA PHE A 344 -25.98 0.34 9.51
C PHE A 344 -26.72 -0.59 10.48
N THR A 345 -28.05 -0.52 10.56
CA THR A 345 -28.88 -1.46 11.34
C THR A 345 -29.44 -2.59 10.49
N ASP A 346 -29.13 -2.64 9.19
CA ASP A 346 -29.56 -3.73 8.31
C ASP A 346 -28.75 -5.01 8.60
N PRO A 347 -29.40 -6.12 9.01
CA PRO A 347 -28.71 -7.38 9.30
C PRO A 347 -28.02 -7.99 8.07
N GLU A 348 -28.55 -7.82 6.86
CA GLU A 348 -27.94 -8.37 5.64
C GLU A 348 -26.63 -7.64 5.31
N PHE A 349 -26.63 -6.31 5.45
CA PHE A 349 -25.44 -5.50 5.35
C PHE A 349 -24.40 -5.91 6.41
N ARG A 350 -24.79 -6.02 7.69
CA ARG A 350 -23.86 -6.43 8.77
C ARG A 350 -23.25 -7.80 8.51
N ALA A 351 -24.03 -8.77 8.02
CA ALA A 351 -23.52 -10.09 7.65
C ALA A 351 -22.48 -10.02 6.51
N THR A 352 -22.76 -9.22 5.47
CA THR A 352 -21.84 -9.01 4.34
C THR A 352 -20.56 -8.29 4.78
N LEU A 353 -20.69 -7.25 5.62
CA LEU A 353 -19.58 -6.50 6.19
C LEU A 353 -18.68 -7.42 7.02
N LYS A 354 -19.24 -8.21 7.94
CA LYS A 354 -18.49 -9.16 8.76
C LYS A 354 -17.69 -10.13 7.89
N LYS A 355 -18.32 -10.75 6.89
CA LYS A 355 -17.65 -11.67 5.97
C LYS A 355 -16.45 -11.01 5.27
N ARG A 356 -16.63 -9.77 4.77
CA ARG A 356 -15.56 -9.02 4.11
C ARG A 356 -14.41 -8.69 5.07
N LEU A 357 -14.73 -8.13 6.25
CA LEU A 357 -13.73 -7.80 7.26
C LEU A 357 -12.92 -9.02 7.68
N GLN A 358 -13.58 -10.17 7.83
CA GLN A 358 -12.92 -11.43 8.18
C GLN A 358 -12.02 -11.95 7.05
N GLN A 359 -12.44 -11.84 5.79
CA GLN A 359 -11.59 -12.16 4.64
C GLN A 359 -10.34 -11.27 4.59
N ASP A 360 -10.50 -9.96 4.73
CA ASP A 360 -9.39 -9.01 4.75
C ASP A 360 -8.48 -9.23 5.97
N THR A 361 -9.04 -9.63 7.12
CA THR A 361 -8.29 -9.95 8.34
C THR A 361 -7.37 -11.15 8.18
N LEU A 362 -7.83 -12.19 7.48
CA LEU A 362 -7.01 -13.38 7.18
C LEU A 362 -5.77 -13.02 6.35
N LEU A 363 -5.88 -12.01 5.48
CA LEU A 363 -4.75 -11.51 4.70
C LEU A 363 -3.80 -10.66 5.56
N ASN A 364 -4.35 -9.77 6.38
CA ASN A 364 -3.56 -8.76 7.10
C ASN A 364 -2.80 -9.31 8.31
N LYS A 365 -3.37 -10.27 9.04
CA LYS A 365 -2.79 -10.75 10.32
C LYS A 365 -1.36 -11.31 10.19
N ALA A 366 -0.98 -11.74 9.00
CA ALA A 366 0.38 -12.21 8.69
C ALA A 366 1.41 -11.07 8.60
N TYR A 367 0.97 -9.83 8.36
CA TYR A 367 1.81 -8.68 8.05
C TYR A 367 1.72 -7.55 9.08
N SER A 368 0.54 -7.32 9.66
CA SER A 368 0.31 -6.17 10.55
C SER A 368 -0.74 -6.45 11.62
N PRO A 369 -0.55 -5.95 12.85
CA PRO A 369 -1.58 -5.94 13.88
C PRO A 369 -2.55 -4.76 13.75
N TYR A 370 -2.30 -3.81 12.84
CA TYR A 370 -3.10 -2.59 12.71
C TYR A 370 -4.24 -2.79 11.72
N TYR A 371 -5.40 -2.21 12.03
CA TYR A 371 -6.61 -2.27 11.22
C TYR A 371 -7.27 -0.89 11.23
N SER A 372 -7.24 -0.21 10.08
CA SER A 372 -7.87 1.11 9.97
C SER A 372 -9.26 1.03 9.35
N LEU A 373 -10.24 1.52 10.11
CA LEU A 373 -11.61 1.69 9.64
C LEU A 373 -11.77 3.08 8.98
N HIS A 374 -12.05 3.06 7.68
CA HIS A 374 -12.75 4.10 6.89
C HIS A 374 -12.00 5.40 6.52
N ILE A 375 -12.41 6.04 5.39
CA ILE A 375 -11.82 7.29 4.82
C ILE A 375 -12.82 8.47 4.72
N ASN A 376 -14.14 8.27 4.55
CA ASN A 376 -15.13 9.36 4.48
C ASN A 376 -16.56 8.90 4.87
N GLY A 377 -16.76 8.40 6.09
CA GLY A 377 -17.92 7.57 6.45
C GLY A 377 -18.63 7.96 7.73
N GLY A 378 -18.82 9.26 7.97
CA GLY A 378 -19.89 9.68 8.87
C GLY A 378 -21.25 9.17 8.39
N LEU A 379 -22.28 9.33 9.21
CA LEU A 379 -23.65 8.98 8.82
C LEU A 379 -24.12 9.71 7.56
N SER A 380 -23.70 10.97 7.39
CA SER A 380 -23.99 11.77 6.21
C SER A 380 -22.97 11.55 5.08
N PRO A 381 -23.42 11.48 3.80
CA PRO A 381 -22.55 11.40 2.63
C PRO A 381 -21.61 12.62 2.49
N LEU A 382 -20.46 12.38 1.84
CA LEU A 382 -19.57 13.41 1.28
C LEU A 382 -19.24 14.57 2.20
N ARG A 383 -18.35 14.31 3.18
CA ARG A 383 -17.70 15.36 3.97
C ARG A 383 -18.67 16.44 4.47
N CYS A 384 -19.89 16.04 4.82
CA CYS A 384 -20.87 16.91 5.46
C CYS A 384 -21.37 18.07 4.60
N ILE A 385 -21.23 17.98 3.28
CA ILE A 385 -21.70 19.03 2.36
C ILE A 385 -23.23 19.22 2.48
N THR A 386 -23.95 18.17 2.88
CA THR A 386 -25.41 18.22 3.04
C THR A 386 -25.83 17.71 4.43
N PRO A 387 -26.54 18.52 5.23
CA PRO A 387 -27.13 18.10 6.50
C PRO A 387 -28.37 17.22 6.25
N LEU A 388 -28.17 15.91 6.14
CA LEU A 388 -29.26 14.95 5.95
C LEU A 388 -29.60 14.25 7.27
N ASP A 389 -30.89 14.21 7.61
CA ASP A 389 -31.41 13.50 8.77
C ASP A 389 -31.49 11.97 8.51
N LEU A 390 -30.40 11.35 8.05
CA LEU A 390 -30.33 9.91 7.88
C LEU A 390 -30.32 9.23 9.27
N CYS A 391 -30.94 8.07 9.49
CA CYS A 391 -31.55 7.14 8.52
C CYS A 391 -32.99 6.75 8.88
N PHE A 392 -33.88 6.70 7.87
CA PHE A 392 -35.29 6.33 8.01
C PHE A 392 -35.64 4.91 7.54
N SER A 393 -34.66 4.02 7.34
CA SER A 393 -34.96 2.64 6.92
C SER A 393 -35.83 1.90 7.97
N PRO A 394 -36.61 0.87 7.57
CA PRO A 394 -37.41 0.10 8.51
C PRO A 394 -36.62 -0.50 9.67
N THR A 395 -35.40 -0.98 9.41
CA THR A 395 -34.52 -1.54 10.45
C THR A 395 -34.01 -0.45 11.41
N CYS A 396 -33.72 0.74 10.89
CA CYS A 396 -33.21 1.86 11.69
C CYS A 396 -34.31 2.45 12.57
N GLN A 397 -35.53 2.59 12.04
CA GLN A 397 -36.68 3.09 12.80
C GLN A 397 -37.12 2.10 13.90
N LYS A 398 -37.04 0.79 13.65
CA LYS A 398 -37.21 -0.22 14.72
C LYS A 398 -36.13 -0.10 15.79
N HIS A 399 -34.87 0.07 15.41
CA HIS A 399 -33.78 0.29 16.37
C HIS A 399 -34.01 1.57 17.19
N PHE A 400 -34.53 2.63 16.56
CA PHE A 400 -34.85 3.90 17.22
C PHE A 400 -35.98 3.74 18.24
N GLN A 401 -37.01 2.96 17.94
CA GLN A 401 -38.06 2.65 18.92
C GLN A 401 -37.51 1.91 20.15
N GLU A 402 -36.58 0.97 19.96
CA GLU A 402 -35.93 0.29 21.09
C GLU A 402 -35.01 1.22 21.91
N TYR A 403 -34.39 2.20 21.26
CA TYR A 403 -33.66 3.27 21.95
C TYR A 403 -34.60 4.10 22.82
N LEU A 404 -35.71 4.61 22.25
CA LEU A 404 -36.67 5.43 23.00
C LEU A 404 -37.34 4.68 24.16
N LYS A 405 -37.59 3.38 24.01
CA LYS A 405 -38.10 2.53 25.11
C LYS A 405 -37.14 2.51 26.30
N LYS A 406 -35.82 2.56 26.07
CA LYS A 406 -34.82 2.62 27.14
C LYS A 406 -34.78 4.00 27.79
N GLU A 407 -34.79 5.05 26.97
CA GLU A 407 -34.70 6.43 27.47
C GLU A 407 -35.94 6.86 28.27
N TYR A 408 -37.15 6.59 27.75
CA TYR A 408 -38.39 7.09 28.32
C TYR A 408 -39.13 6.08 29.21
N GLN A 409 -38.79 4.78 29.09
CA GLN A 409 -39.39 3.65 29.84
C GLN A 409 -40.90 3.42 29.60
N SER A 410 -41.67 4.42 29.17
CA SER A 410 -43.09 4.33 28.83
C SER A 410 -43.48 5.24 27.67
N LEU A 411 -44.55 4.86 26.96
CA LEU A 411 -45.07 5.65 25.83
C LEU A 411 -45.68 6.97 26.31
N ASP A 412 -46.27 7.00 27.51
CA ASP A 412 -46.83 8.22 28.11
C ASP A 412 -45.75 9.26 28.41
N ALA A 413 -44.58 8.82 28.89
CA ALA A 413 -43.44 9.71 29.13
C ALA A 413 -42.92 10.30 27.81
N LEU A 414 -42.77 9.47 26.77
CA LEU A 414 -42.40 9.93 25.43
C LEU A 414 -43.42 10.95 24.90
N ASN A 415 -44.72 10.61 24.93
CA ASN A 415 -45.79 11.48 24.43
C ASN A 415 -45.83 12.83 25.14
N LYS A 416 -45.59 12.82 26.46
CA LYS A 416 -45.51 14.04 27.25
C LYS A 416 -44.32 14.91 26.84
N GLU A 417 -43.14 14.32 26.66
CA GLU A 417 -41.93 15.06 26.26
C GLU A 417 -42.03 15.58 24.83
N TRP A 418 -42.48 14.72 23.91
CA TRP A 418 -42.56 15.05 22.49
C TRP A 418 -43.77 15.91 22.14
N GLY A 419 -44.79 15.98 22.99
CA GLY A 419 -46.05 16.65 22.69
C GLY A 419 -46.88 15.88 21.66
N THR A 420 -46.82 14.55 21.70
CA THR A 420 -47.48 13.64 20.75
C THR A 420 -48.60 12.83 21.43
N GLY A 421 -49.37 12.08 20.63
CA GLY A 421 -50.48 11.25 21.10
C GLY A 421 -50.44 9.83 20.54
N PHE A 422 -49.24 9.25 20.41
CA PHE A 422 -49.07 7.89 19.89
C PHE A 422 -49.79 6.88 20.77
N GLN A 423 -50.53 5.96 20.14
CA GLN A 423 -51.26 4.89 20.82
C GLN A 423 -50.42 3.61 20.95
N SER A 424 -49.33 3.51 20.19
CA SER A 424 -48.40 2.38 20.25
C SER A 424 -46.98 2.80 19.85
N TRP A 425 -45.99 2.03 20.28
CA TRP A 425 -44.60 2.23 19.87
C TRP A 425 -44.39 2.10 18.35
N ASP A 426 -45.24 1.31 17.67
CA ASP A 426 -45.16 1.10 16.22
C ASP A 426 -45.53 2.36 15.42
N GLU A 427 -46.25 3.32 16.02
CA GLU A 427 -46.57 4.62 15.43
C GLU A 427 -45.41 5.62 15.53
N VAL A 428 -44.50 5.41 16.50
CA VAL A 428 -43.39 6.34 16.76
C VAL A 428 -42.42 6.32 15.58
N ARG A 429 -42.15 7.50 15.02
CA ARG A 429 -41.18 7.74 13.94
C ARG A 429 -40.29 8.92 14.30
N ALA A 430 -39.04 8.87 13.87
CA ALA A 430 -38.15 10.02 13.96
C ALA A 430 -38.72 11.23 13.20
N MET A 431 -38.33 12.43 13.60
CA MET A 431 -38.61 13.66 12.84
C MET A 431 -37.33 14.21 12.22
N THR A 432 -37.44 14.75 11.00
CA THR A 432 -36.40 15.60 10.42
C THR A 432 -36.35 16.95 11.12
N PHE A 433 -35.26 17.70 10.96
CA PHE A 433 -35.15 19.03 11.53
C PHE A 433 -36.29 19.95 11.07
N ILE A 434 -36.66 19.86 9.78
CA ILE A 434 -37.75 20.66 9.19
C ILE A 434 -39.11 20.24 9.76
N GLN A 435 -39.34 18.96 10.00
CA GLN A 435 -40.57 18.47 10.64
C GLN A 435 -40.66 18.94 12.09
N ALA A 436 -39.58 18.79 12.87
CA ALA A 436 -39.51 19.26 14.25
C ALA A 436 -39.72 20.78 14.38
N LYS A 437 -39.12 21.55 13.46
CA LYS A 437 -39.32 23.01 13.39
C LYS A 437 -40.79 23.38 13.13
N LYS A 438 -41.48 22.66 12.24
CA LYS A 438 -42.93 22.85 11.99
C LYS A 438 -43.78 22.39 13.16
N HIS A 439 -43.36 21.31 13.82
CA HIS A 439 -44.03 20.74 15.01
C HIS A 439 -43.92 21.67 16.23
N GLY A 440 -42.85 22.47 16.33
CA GLY A 440 -42.61 23.38 17.45
C GLY A 440 -41.93 22.74 18.66
N ASN A 441 -41.60 21.45 18.57
CA ASN A 441 -40.81 20.72 19.56
C ASN A 441 -39.66 19.99 18.86
N PHE A 442 -38.44 20.19 19.35
CA PHE A 442 -37.22 19.60 18.79
C PHE A 442 -36.77 18.32 19.48
N ALA A 443 -37.38 17.92 20.61
CA ALA A 443 -37.06 16.65 21.29
C ALA A 443 -37.08 15.44 20.32
N PRO A 444 -38.09 15.26 19.45
CA PRO A 444 -38.09 14.14 18.48
C PRO A 444 -36.91 14.13 17.52
N TRP A 445 -36.41 15.31 17.15
CA TRP A 445 -35.24 15.42 16.28
C TRP A 445 -33.94 15.20 17.07
N ALA A 446 -33.80 15.79 18.25
CA ALA A 446 -32.63 15.60 19.10
C ALA A 446 -32.42 14.14 19.48
N ASP A 447 -33.49 13.43 19.87
CA ASP A 447 -33.43 11.99 20.17
C ASP A 447 -33.02 11.18 18.95
N HIS A 448 -33.51 11.54 17.76
CA HIS A 448 -33.07 10.90 16.52
C HIS A 448 -31.57 11.13 16.26
N ARG A 449 -31.01 12.30 16.59
CA ARG A 449 -29.58 12.56 16.42
C ARG A 449 -28.72 11.75 17.40
N MET A 450 -29.09 11.73 18.68
CA MET A 450 -28.40 10.95 19.72
C MET A 450 -28.47 9.44 19.43
N HIS A 451 -29.62 8.93 18.99
CA HIS A 451 -29.76 7.55 18.53
C HIS A 451 -28.80 7.22 17.37
N MET A 452 -28.68 8.13 16.42
CA MET A 452 -27.85 7.92 15.25
C MET A 452 -26.35 7.95 15.61
N GLU A 453 -25.92 8.74 16.59
CA GLU A 453 -24.57 8.67 17.19
C GLU A 453 -24.29 7.28 17.80
N GLN A 454 -25.27 6.70 18.51
CA GLN A 454 -25.17 5.34 19.00
C GLN A 454 -25.05 4.33 17.86
N VAL A 455 -25.89 4.43 16.81
CA VAL A 455 -25.82 3.54 15.63
C VAL A 455 -24.45 3.58 14.97
N PHE A 456 -23.84 4.77 14.90
CA PHE A 456 -22.49 4.94 14.35
C PHE A 456 -21.42 4.30 15.23
N THR A 457 -21.50 4.45 16.55
CA THR A 457 -20.59 3.80 17.49
C THR A 457 -20.72 2.27 17.39
N GLU A 458 -21.93 1.75 17.35
CA GLU A 458 -22.21 0.31 17.30
C GLU A 458 -21.68 -0.37 16.04
N ILE A 459 -21.78 0.25 14.86
CA ILE A 459 -21.27 -0.37 13.63
C ILE A 459 -19.74 -0.46 13.64
N ASN A 460 -19.06 0.50 14.27
CA ASN A 460 -17.62 0.46 14.46
C ASN A 460 -17.22 -0.62 15.48
N CYS A 461 -17.96 -0.74 16.59
CA CYS A 461 -17.79 -1.84 17.56
C CYS A 461 -18.00 -3.20 16.89
N PHE A 462 -19.08 -3.36 16.13
CA PHE A 462 -19.35 -4.58 15.37
C PHE A 462 -18.21 -4.92 14.41
N SER A 463 -17.65 -3.92 13.73
CA SER A 463 -16.54 -4.10 12.80
C SER A 463 -15.26 -4.52 13.52
N ARG A 464 -14.94 -3.88 14.64
CA ARG A 464 -13.82 -4.26 15.51
C ARG A 464 -13.99 -5.70 16.01
N ASP A 465 -15.15 -6.04 16.55
CA ASP A 465 -15.40 -7.36 17.12
C ASP A 465 -15.29 -8.46 16.05
N ALA A 466 -15.76 -8.20 14.84
CA ALA A 466 -15.59 -9.12 13.70
C ALA A 466 -14.12 -9.38 13.33
N ILE A 467 -13.23 -8.39 13.50
CA ILE A 467 -11.78 -8.51 13.31
C ILE A 467 -11.16 -9.29 14.48
N LEU A 468 -11.50 -8.92 15.71
CA LEU A 468 -10.97 -9.55 16.93
C LEU A 468 -11.31 -11.04 17.05
N GLU A 469 -12.41 -11.49 16.45
CA GLU A 469 -12.74 -12.92 16.32
C GLU A 469 -11.64 -13.74 15.61
N LEU A 470 -10.86 -13.13 14.71
CA LEU A 470 -9.80 -13.80 13.94
C LEU A 470 -8.38 -13.35 14.31
N ALA A 471 -8.23 -12.16 14.89
CA ALA A 471 -6.98 -11.57 15.33
C ALA A 471 -7.18 -10.87 16.69
N PRO A 472 -7.14 -11.61 17.83
CA PRO A 472 -7.38 -11.06 19.16
C PRO A 472 -6.41 -9.94 19.59
N GLU A 473 -5.24 -9.88 18.97
CA GLU A 473 -4.20 -8.86 19.17
C GLU A 473 -4.37 -7.62 18.28
N ALA A 474 -5.41 -7.58 17.44
CA ALA A 474 -5.66 -6.49 16.52
C ALA A 474 -5.82 -5.14 17.26
N VAL A 475 -5.15 -4.14 16.73
CA VAL A 475 -5.29 -2.74 17.11
C VAL A 475 -6.18 -2.08 16.06
N VAL A 476 -7.42 -1.75 16.44
CA VAL A 476 -8.45 -1.30 15.50
C VAL A 476 -8.79 0.15 15.75
N GLY A 477 -8.52 1.00 14.77
CA GLY A 477 -8.81 2.42 14.83
C GLY A 477 -9.72 2.86 13.70
N PHE A 478 -9.93 4.15 13.61
CA PHE A 478 -10.64 4.75 12.49
C PHE A 478 -9.88 5.95 11.95
N ASP A 479 -9.96 6.16 10.64
CA ASP A 479 -9.25 7.24 9.96
C ASP A 479 -10.21 8.24 9.34
N GLU A 480 -9.66 9.43 9.12
CA GLU A 480 -10.28 10.52 8.36
C GLU A 480 -11.72 10.82 8.82
N PRO A 481 -11.92 11.11 10.12
CA PRO A 481 -13.16 11.69 10.62
C PRO A 481 -13.62 12.85 9.75
N ASN A 482 -14.94 12.97 9.64
CA ASN A 482 -15.60 14.16 9.16
C ASN A 482 -15.86 15.11 10.33
N VAL A 483 -16.07 16.40 10.03
CA VAL A 483 -16.34 17.45 11.02
C VAL A 483 -17.40 17.07 12.06
N THR A 484 -17.16 17.45 13.31
CA THR A 484 -18.14 17.29 14.38
C THR A 484 -19.42 18.08 14.05
N SER A 485 -20.53 17.38 13.86
CA SER A 485 -21.83 17.99 13.56
C SER A 485 -22.99 17.11 13.99
N SER A 486 -24.19 17.69 14.07
CA SER A 486 -25.44 16.98 14.32
C SER A 486 -25.79 15.90 13.29
N TYR A 487 -25.07 15.79 12.17
CA TYR A 487 -25.46 14.89 11.06
C TYR A 487 -24.47 13.76 10.81
N ASN A 488 -23.31 13.73 11.48
CA ASN A 488 -22.26 12.76 11.19
C ASN A 488 -22.19 11.59 12.16
N GLY A 489 -22.81 11.70 13.34
CA GLY A 489 -22.91 10.61 14.30
C GLY A 489 -21.74 10.47 15.26
N TYR A 490 -20.91 11.50 15.43
CA TYR A 490 -19.74 11.43 16.31
C TYR A 490 -20.08 11.74 17.77
N ASP A 491 -20.46 10.71 18.53
CA ASP A 491 -20.20 10.71 19.97
C ASP A 491 -18.72 10.31 20.20
N TRP A 492 -17.86 11.32 20.20
CA TRP A 492 -16.42 11.16 20.36
C TRP A 492 -16.02 10.45 21.64
N TRP A 493 -16.74 10.66 22.74
CA TRP A 493 -16.42 9.97 23.99
C TRP A 493 -16.69 8.48 23.83
N SER A 494 -17.90 8.09 23.44
CA SER A 494 -18.26 6.67 23.28
C SER A 494 -17.38 5.99 22.24
N LEU A 495 -17.16 6.61 21.07
CA LEU A 495 -16.36 6.04 20.00
C LEU A 495 -14.91 5.79 20.43
N MET A 496 -14.27 6.76 21.11
CA MET A 496 -12.84 6.66 21.48
C MET A 496 -12.61 5.76 22.71
N ARG A 497 -13.68 5.34 23.38
CA ARG A 497 -13.61 4.29 24.40
C ARG A 497 -13.63 2.89 23.79
N GLU A 498 -14.02 2.75 22.53
CA GLU A 498 -14.15 1.46 21.85
C GLU A 498 -13.06 1.21 20.81
N LEU A 499 -12.49 2.25 20.21
CA LEU A 499 -11.43 2.14 19.21
C LEU A 499 -10.04 2.54 19.75
N ASP A 500 -8.99 2.00 19.15
CA ASP A 500 -7.59 2.16 19.58
C ASP A 500 -6.92 3.44 19.05
N PHE A 501 -7.20 3.83 17.82
CA PHE A 501 -6.63 5.03 17.19
C PHE A 501 -7.63 5.84 16.36
N CYS A 502 -7.26 7.10 16.13
CA CYS A 502 -7.97 8.07 15.31
C CYS A 502 -6.93 8.87 14.52
N ASN A 503 -7.06 8.93 13.20
CA ASN A 503 -6.18 9.78 12.37
C ASN A 503 -6.99 10.85 11.62
N PRO A 504 -7.16 12.05 12.21
CA PRO A 504 -7.85 13.18 11.57
C PRO A 504 -6.97 13.88 10.53
N TYR A 505 -7.63 14.68 9.68
CA TYR A 505 -6.95 15.68 8.87
C TYR A 505 -6.67 16.95 9.68
N PHE A 506 -5.72 17.75 9.19
CA PHE A 506 -5.50 19.10 9.72
C PHE A 506 -5.99 20.17 8.74
N GLY A 507 -6.64 21.19 9.29
CA GLY A 507 -7.00 22.39 8.56
C GLY A 507 -8.19 22.26 7.60
N LYS A 508 -8.22 23.17 6.63
CA LYS A 508 -9.38 23.65 5.85
C LYS A 508 -10.28 22.60 5.18
N TRP A 509 -9.82 21.37 5.00
CA TRP A 509 -10.60 20.30 4.37
C TRP A 509 -11.59 19.61 5.31
N HIS A 510 -11.41 19.75 6.63
CA HIS A 510 -12.23 19.10 7.67
C HIS A 510 -12.86 20.09 8.68
N TRP A 511 -12.89 21.38 8.32
CA TRP A 511 -13.74 22.41 8.93
C TRP A 511 -13.70 22.63 10.46
N ARG A 512 -12.79 22.00 11.23
CA ARG A 512 -12.40 22.35 12.61
C ARG A 512 -11.24 21.48 13.11
N ASP A 513 -10.44 22.02 14.03
CA ASP A 513 -9.36 21.27 14.71
C ASP A 513 -9.84 20.51 15.97
N ASP A 514 -11.14 20.51 16.25
CA ASP A 514 -11.70 19.91 17.46
C ASP A 514 -11.57 18.39 17.50
N GLU A 515 -11.67 17.72 16.35
CA GLU A 515 -11.49 16.27 16.21
C GLU A 515 -10.15 15.79 16.77
N GLN A 516 -9.07 16.53 16.52
CA GLN A 516 -7.73 16.20 17.02
C GLN A 516 -7.70 16.24 18.55
N GLU A 517 -8.25 17.30 19.14
CA GLU A 517 -8.29 17.46 20.60
C GLU A 517 -9.21 16.44 21.27
N LEU A 518 -10.37 16.16 20.67
CA LEU A 518 -11.35 15.18 21.17
C LEU A 518 -10.79 13.77 21.11
N ALA A 519 -10.21 13.37 19.97
CA ALA A 519 -9.53 12.09 19.83
C ALA A 519 -8.37 11.97 20.84
N ARG A 520 -7.51 12.98 20.94
CA ARG A 520 -6.39 13.03 21.89
C ARG A 520 -6.86 12.86 23.35
N CYS A 521 -7.98 13.47 23.73
CA CYS A 521 -8.48 13.44 25.09
C CYS A 521 -9.12 12.10 25.49
N PHE A 522 -9.85 11.46 24.58
CA PHE A 522 -10.69 10.29 24.93
C PHE A 522 -10.05 8.94 24.63
N ILE A 523 -9.04 8.90 23.76
CA ILE A 523 -8.40 7.65 23.34
C ILE A 523 -7.65 6.95 24.48
N LYS A 524 -7.78 5.62 24.54
CA LYS A 524 -7.10 4.81 25.58
C LYS A 524 -5.72 4.36 25.16
N ASN A 525 -5.57 3.92 23.91
CA ASN A 525 -4.35 3.28 23.44
C ASN A 525 -3.37 4.31 22.86
N ARG A 526 -2.51 4.87 23.71
CA ARG A 526 -1.52 5.87 23.29
C ARG A 526 -0.41 5.31 22.40
N ASN A 527 -0.24 4.00 22.35
CA ASN A 527 0.79 3.32 21.56
C ASN A 527 0.30 2.93 20.15
N ALA A 528 -1.00 3.08 19.87
CA ALA A 528 -1.57 2.84 18.56
C ALA A 528 -1.05 3.85 17.51
N PRO A 529 -1.15 3.55 16.21
CA PRO A 529 -0.66 4.43 15.14
C PRO A 529 -1.56 5.67 15.00
N ARG A 530 -1.17 6.75 15.66
CA ARG A 530 -1.92 8.01 15.74
C ARG A 530 -1.14 9.11 15.03
N GLY A 531 -1.80 9.86 14.16
CA GLY A 531 -1.17 10.91 13.39
C GLY A 531 -2.16 11.77 12.62
N ILE A 532 -1.62 12.84 12.03
CA ILE A 532 -2.39 13.78 11.21
C ILE A 532 -2.21 13.42 9.73
N TRP A 533 -3.31 13.41 8.99
CA TRP A 533 -3.28 13.36 7.53
C TRP A 533 -2.96 14.72 6.92
N PHE A 534 -1.96 14.73 6.03
CA PHE A 534 -1.57 15.88 5.19
C PHE A 534 -1.05 15.42 3.83
N GLY A 535 -0.61 16.33 2.96
CA GLY A 535 0.13 15.99 1.76
C GLY A 535 -0.28 16.79 0.53
N SER A 536 -0.18 16.19 -0.65
CA SER A 536 -0.07 16.86 -1.95
C SER A 536 -1.25 17.72 -2.41
N TYR A 537 -2.40 17.61 -1.74
CA TYR A 537 -3.53 18.53 -1.97
C TYR A 537 -3.25 19.94 -1.42
N TRP A 538 -2.26 20.11 -0.54
CA TRP A 538 -1.79 21.40 -0.06
C TRP A 538 -0.26 21.45 -0.13
N ARG A 539 0.29 22.46 -0.81
CA ARG A 539 1.73 22.46 -1.17
C ARG A 539 2.50 23.67 -0.65
N ALA A 540 1.89 24.51 0.16
CA ALA A 540 2.57 25.63 0.79
C ALA A 540 3.62 25.14 1.80
N GLU A 541 4.82 25.71 1.75
CA GLU A 541 5.96 25.26 2.56
C GLU A 541 5.70 25.33 4.06
N ASN A 542 5.12 26.45 4.52
CA ASN A 542 4.76 26.63 5.92
C ASN A 542 3.84 25.51 6.43
N PHE A 543 2.89 25.05 5.62
CA PHE A 543 2.00 23.94 5.96
C PHE A 543 2.77 22.62 6.04
N ASN A 544 3.56 22.29 5.02
CA ASN A 544 4.31 21.03 4.96
C ASN A 544 5.30 20.88 6.11
N ARG A 545 5.90 22.00 6.54
CA ARG A 545 6.82 22.02 7.67
C ARG A 545 6.12 21.98 9.03
N PHE A 546 4.94 22.60 9.13
CA PHE A 546 4.21 22.71 10.39
C PHE A 546 3.57 21.39 10.85
N ILE A 547 2.96 20.62 9.94
CA ILE A 547 2.15 19.44 10.31
C ILE A 547 2.91 18.38 11.13
N PRO A 548 4.14 17.98 10.77
CA PRO A 548 4.88 16.99 11.55
C PRO A 548 5.05 17.39 13.02
N TRP A 549 5.38 18.66 13.28
CA TRP A 549 5.49 19.19 14.64
C TRP A 549 4.13 19.31 15.34
N GLN A 550 3.09 19.74 14.62
CA GLN A 550 1.75 19.84 15.15
C GLN A 550 1.23 18.47 15.61
N SER A 551 1.47 17.42 14.84
CA SER A 551 1.09 16.05 15.22
C SER A 551 1.79 15.63 16.53
N LEU A 552 3.11 15.83 16.60
CA LEU A 552 3.91 15.51 17.77
C LEU A 552 3.45 16.27 19.04
N PHE A 553 3.23 17.58 18.95
CA PHE A 553 2.81 18.40 20.10
C PHE A 553 1.36 18.15 20.55
N ASN A 554 0.54 17.55 19.68
CA ASN A 554 -0.77 16.99 20.02
C ASN A 554 -0.71 15.56 20.57
N GLY A 555 0.47 15.07 20.92
CA GLY A 555 0.63 13.78 21.61
C GLY A 555 0.30 12.57 20.72
N MET A 556 0.40 12.76 19.41
CA MET A 556 0.40 11.69 18.41
C MET A 556 1.83 11.17 18.20
N ASN A 557 1.97 10.04 17.50
CA ASN A 557 3.25 9.34 17.30
C ASN A 557 3.64 9.20 15.83
N GLY A 558 2.99 9.92 14.92
CA GLY A 558 3.40 9.95 13.52
C GLY A 558 2.58 10.90 12.67
N VAL A 559 2.75 10.81 11.35
CA VAL A 559 1.94 11.52 10.35
C VAL A 559 1.59 10.60 9.19
N TYR A 560 0.53 10.96 8.48
CA TYR A 560 0.03 10.25 7.31
C TYR A 560 0.06 11.16 6.08
N TRP A 561 0.67 10.70 4.98
CA TRP A 561 0.77 11.47 3.74
C TRP A 561 -0.15 10.95 2.65
N TRP A 562 -0.96 11.83 2.08
CA TRP A 562 -1.68 11.64 0.83
C TRP A 562 -1.02 12.47 -0.28
N VAL A 563 -0.48 11.94 -1.37
CA VAL A 563 -0.35 10.54 -1.79
C VAL A 563 1.05 10.34 -2.37
N GLY A 564 1.60 9.13 -2.24
CA GLY A 564 2.97 8.81 -2.67
C GLY A 564 3.18 8.95 -4.19
N ILE A 565 2.48 8.18 -4.99
CA ILE A 565 2.49 8.32 -6.46
C ILE A 565 1.07 8.62 -6.93
N ALA A 566 0.96 9.56 -7.86
CA ALA A 566 -0.32 9.91 -8.44
C ALA A 566 -0.77 8.84 -9.45
N ALA A 567 -1.87 8.13 -9.17
CA ALA A 567 -2.59 7.35 -10.17
C ALA A 567 -3.46 8.26 -11.07
N ARG A 568 -4.01 7.70 -12.15
CA ARG A 568 -4.96 8.38 -13.05
C ARG A 568 -6.07 9.05 -12.24
N ASN A 569 -6.17 10.39 -12.36
CA ASN A 569 -7.14 11.28 -11.70
C ASN A 569 -6.89 11.60 -10.22
N SER A 570 -5.68 11.39 -9.69
CA SER A 570 -5.30 11.81 -8.33
C SER A 570 -4.57 13.17 -8.30
N SER A 571 -4.36 13.72 -7.11
CA SER A 571 -3.49 14.89 -6.88
C SER A 571 -2.04 14.58 -7.31
N THR A 572 -1.23 15.60 -7.59
CA THR A 572 0.22 15.40 -7.88
C THR A 572 0.86 14.55 -6.78
N GLY A 573 1.70 13.56 -7.10
CA GLY A 573 2.27 12.64 -6.12
C GLY A 573 3.31 13.29 -5.21
N ALA A 574 3.98 12.51 -4.37
CA ALA A 574 5.15 12.90 -3.59
C ALA A 574 6.44 12.90 -4.43
N LEU A 575 6.50 12.01 -5.45
CA LEU A 575 7.66 11.86 -6.33
C LEU A 575 7.36 12.31 -7.77
N ALA A 576 8.40 12.77 -8.45
CA ALA A 576 8.45 12.89 -9.90
C ALA A 576 8.56 11.50 -10.58
N PRO A 577 8.34 11.39 -11.90
CA PRO A 577 8.43 10.10 -12.62
C PRO A 577 9.79 9.40 -12.59
N ASP A 578 10.87 10.13 -12.28
CA ASP A 578 12.24 9.62 -12.07
C ASP A 578 12.54 9.31 -10.59
N PHE A 579 11.52 9.34 -9.75
CA PHE A 579 11.56 9.13 -8.30
C PHE A 579 12.25 10.23 -7.49
N GLU A 580 12.56 11.38 -8.09
CA GLU A 580 13.02 12.55 -7.33
C GLU A 580 11.87 13.09 -6.43
N PRO A 581 12.11 13.35 -5.13
CA PRO A 581 11.14 13.99 -4.26
C PRO A 581 10.74 15.37 -4.77
N LEU A 582 9.44 15.64 -4.88
CA LEU A 582 8.96 16.97 -5.23
C LEU A 582 9.19 17.97 -4.07
N PRO A 583 9.30 19.29 -4.33
CA PRO A 583 9.72 20.26 -3.32
C PRO A 583 8.88 20.24 -2.02
N TYR A 584 7.55 20.15 -2.13
CA TYR A 584 6.66 20.10 -0.97
C TYR A 584 6.81 18.82 -0.14
N PHE A 585 7.18 17.71 -0.80
CA PHE A 585 7.46 16.46 -0.11
C PHE A 585 8.83 16.55 0.58
N SER A 586 9.84 17.10 -0.09
CA SER A 586 11.17 17.34 0.48
C SER A 586 11.10 18.18 1.76
N GLN A 587 10.31 19.26 1.75
CA GLN A 587 10.08 20.12 2.93
C GLN A 587 9.49 19.34 4.10
N ALA A 588 8.49 18.47 3.85
CA ALA A 588 7.92 17.63 4.89
C ALA A 588 8.93 16.58 5.41
N LEU A 589 9.70 15.98 4.50
CA LEU A 589 10.73 15.00 4.85
C LEU A 589 11.83 15.58 5.74
N GLU A 590 12.21 16.85 5.55
CA GLU A 590 13.18 17.52 6.42
C GLU A 590 12.72 17.50 7.89
N GLU A 591 11.48 17.92 8.15
CA GLU A 591 10.93 17.99 9.51
C GLU A 591 10.63 16.60 10.10
N ILE A 592 10.04 15.69 9.31
CA ILE A 592 9.75 14.33 9.75
C ILE A 592 11.04 13.61 10.14
N ASN A 593 12.08 13.73 9.30
CA ASN A 593 13.36 13.09 9.57
C ASN A 593 14.12 13.79 10.71
N GLU A 594 13.94 15.10 10.94
CA GLU A 594 14.43 15.77 12.14
C GLU A 594 13.78 15.19 13.40
N ILE A 595 12.46 15.05 13.42
CA ILE A 595 11.72 14.45 14.54
C ILE A 595 12.22 13.03 14.83
N LYS A 596 12.42 12.23 13.77
CA LYS A 596 12.90 10.84 13.83
C LYS A 596 14.36 10.69 14.25
N ARG A 597 15.15 11.77 14.33
CA ARG A 597 16.54 11.72 14.84
C ARG A 597 16.64 11.66 16.37
N GLY A 598 15.52 11.44 17.05
CA GLY A 598 15.46 11.12 18.48
C GLY A 598 14.67 12.12 19.33
N ILE A 599 14.46 13.35 18.86
CA ILE A 599 13.67 14.35 19.58
C ILE A 599 12.20 13.92 19.70
N GLY A 600 11.65 13.29 18.66
CA GLY A 600 10.31 12.70 18.67
C GLY A 600 10.17 11.65 19.77
N LYS A 601 11.10 10.68 19.84
CA LYS A 601 11.14 9.65 20.88
C LYS A 601 11.18 10.25 22.29
N LEU A 602 11.98 11.29 22.52
CA LEU A 602 12.02 11.97 23.82
C LEU A 602 10.68 12.63 24.17
N LEU A 603 10.10 13.39 23.23
CA LEU A 603 8.86 14.13 23.46
C LEU A 603 7.65 13.20 23.65
N MET A 604 7.56 12.11 22.89
CA MET A 604 6.50 11.11 23.04
C MET A 604 6.51 10.41 24.42
N ASN A 605 7.68 10.34 25.08
CA ASN A 605 7.84 9.77 26.41
C ASN A 605 7.76 10.82 27.54
N CYS A 606 7.54 12.09 27.21
CA CYS A 606 7.38 13.16 28.19
C CYS A 606 5.94 13.22 28.74
N ALA A 607 5.79 13.70 29.97
CA ALA A 607 4.48 14.03 30.54
C ALA A 607 4.05 15.43 30.07
N ARG A 608 2.85 15.53 29.49
CA ARG A 608 2.28 16.84 29.13
C ARG A 608 1.93 17.62 30.40
N THR A 609 2.39 18.86 30.49
CA THR A 609 1.92 19.79 31.54
C THR A 609 0.56 20.35 31.13
N HIS A 610 -0.39 20.36 32.06
CA HIS A 610 -1.73 20.91 31.83
C HIS A 610 -1.87 22.30 32.44
N ASP A 611 -2.50 23.22 31.71
CA ASP A 611 -2.78 24.60 32.17
C ASP A 611 -3.86 24.68 33.25
N LYS A 612 -4.36 23.53 33.72
CA LYS A 612 -5.43 23.38 34.72
C LYS A 612 -6.78 24.00 34.31
N ILE A 613 -6.96 24.20 33.01
CA ILE A 613 -8.24 24.59 32.39
C ILE A 613 -8.79 23.37 31.66
N ALA A 614 -10.07 23.07 31.89
CA ALA A 614 -10.80 22.02 31.18
C ALA A 614 -11.96 22.64 30.40
N ILE A 615 -12.09 22.26 29.13
CA ILE A 615 -13.24 22.61 28.29
C ILE A 615 -14.16 21.40 28.28
N TYR A 616 -15.40 21.59 28.75
CA TYR A 616 -16.40 20.53 28.76
C TYR A 616 -16.98 20.35 27.35
N HIS A 617 -16.85 19.13 26.82
CA HIS A 617 -17.45 18.73 25.55
C HIS A 617 -18.59 17.74 25.80
N ALA A 618 -19.72 17.95 25.12
CA ALA A 618 -20.87 17.06 25.15
C ALA A 618 -21.57 17.01 23.79
N PRO A 619 -21.84 15.81 23.23
CA PRO A 619 -22.51 15.66 21.92
C PRO A 619 -23.86 16.40 21.85
N TYR A 620 -24.68 16.31 22.90
CA TYR A 620 -25.98 16.99 22.96
C TYR A 620 -25.88 18.54 22.87
N SER A 621 -24.74 19.14 23.25
CA SER A 621 -24.53 20.58 23.09
C SER A 621 -24.40 20.98 21.63
N VAL A 622 -23.90 20.09 20.76
CA VAL A 622 -23.84 20.29 19.30
C VAL A 622 -25.24 20.35 18.71
N HIS A 623 -26.14 19.46 19.15
CA HIS A 623 -27.54 19.46 18.72
C HIS A 623 -28.30 20.68 19.23
N ALA A 624 -28.10 21.05 20.51
CA ALA A 624 -28.69 22.26 21.09
C ALA A 624 -28.28 23.52 20.32
N ALA A 625 -27.00 23.65 19.95
CA ALA A 625 -26.51 24.76 19.13
C ALA A 625 -27.16 24.80 17.73
N THR A 626 -27.42 23.63 17.12
CA THR A 626 -28.12 23.54 15.84
C THR A 626 -29.59 24.00 15.96
N ILE A 627 -30.25 23.64 17.06
CA ILE A 627 -31.63 24.06 17.36
C ILE A 627 -31.69 25.57 17.58
N ASP A 628 -30.77 26.12 18.37
CA ASP A 628 -30.71 27.56 18.69
C ASP A 628 -30.46 28.41 17.44
N ALA A 629 -29.58 27.95 16.54
CA ALA A 629 -29.37 28.56 15.24
C ALA A 629 -30.61 28.52 14.32
N LYS A 630 -31.63 27.70 14.64
CA LYS A 630 -32.88 27.50 13.88
C LYS A 630 -32.66 27.16 12.40
N ALA A 631 -31.50 26.62 12.07
CA ALA A 631 -31.09 26.30 10.71
C ALA A 631 -30.35 24.96 10.71
N GLN A 632 -30.56 24.17 9.65
CA GLN A 632 -29.62 23.12 9.29
C GLN A 632 -28.36 23.83 8.78
N LEU A 633 -27.47 24.19 9.70
CA LEU A 633 -26.21 24.80 9.33
C LEU A 633 -25.36 23.68 8.69
N PRO A 634 -24.93 23.81 7.42
CA PRO A 634 -23.74 23.09 7.02
C PRO A 634 -22.60 23.54 7.96
N PRO A 635 -21.62 22.68 8.25
CA PRO A 635 -20.38 23.15 8.86
C PRO A 635 -19.88 24.33 8.03
N GLU A 636 -19.70 25.45 8.71
CA GLU A 636 -19.60 26.80 8.18
C GLU A 636 -18.88 26.95 6.81
N LYS A 637 -19.48 27.71 5.88
CA LYS A 637 -18.69 28.55 4.96
C LYS A 637 -18.24 29.78 5.75
N PHE A 638 -17.06 29.73 6.38
CA PHE A 638 -16.41 30.93 6.93
C PHE A 638 -15.56 31.66 5.85
N PRO A 639 -15.39 32.98 5.98
CA PRO A 639 -15.09 33.91 4.90
C PRO A 639 -13.59 34.05 4.67
N GLU A 640 -12.97 33.14 3.94
CA GLU A 640 -11.53 33.24 3.65
C GLU A 640 -11.17 32.83 2.22
N GLU A 641 -12.01 33.20 1.24
CA GLU A 641 -11.49 33.36 -0.13
C GLU A 641 -10.43 34.49 -0.20
N SER A 642 -10.47 35.46 0.72
CA SER A 642 -9.44 36.50 0.83
C SER A 642 -8.09 35.95 1.33
N VAL A 643 -8.08 35.08 2.35
CA VAL A 643 -6.82 34.48 2.86
C VAL A 643 -6.22 33.45 1.89
N ILE A 644 -7.05 32.81 1.04
CA ILE A 644 -6.57 32.00 -0.10
C ILE A 644 -5.79 32.85 -1.10
N THR A 645 -6.25 34.08 -1.34
CA THR A 645 -5.61 34.96 -2.32
C THR A 645 -4.24 35.44 -1.81
N ASP A 646 -4.08 35.62 -0.51
CA ASP A 646 -2.83 36.08 0.11
C ASP A 646 -1.77 34.97 0.29
N CYS A 647 -2.17 33.69 0.36
CA CYS A 647 -1.22 32.56 0.42
C CYS A 647 -0.86 31.96 -0.94
N LEU A 648 -1.60 32.28 -2.01
CA LEU A 648 -1.27 31.90 -3.39
C LEU A 648 -0.50 33.00 -4.13
N SER A 649 -0.26 34.14 -3.50
CA SER A 649 0.44 35.29 -4.07
C SER A 649 1.80 35.60 -3.41
N ALA A 650 2.32 34.70 -2.57
CA ALA A 650 3.69 34.77 -2.03
C ALA A 650 4.57 33.63 -2.57
#